data_AF-A0A1G6UYA8-F1
#
_entry.id   AF-A0A1G6UYA8-F1
#
_cell.length_a   1.000
_cell.length_b   1.000
_cell.length_c   1.000
_cell.angle_alpha   90.00
_cell.angle_beta   90.00
_cell.angle_gamma   90.00
#
_symmetry.space_group_name_H-M   'P 1'
#
loop_
_entity.id
_entity.type
_entity.pdbx_description
1 polymer ?
#
loop_
_entity_poly.entity_id
_entity_poly.type
_entity_poly.pdbx_seq_one_letter_code
_entity_poly.pdbx_strand_id
1 'polypeptide(L)'
;MPGGKRESDPWIVTAAVVLVVLGLLNLIATGMTAAAVRHALFAAAGLVVMCVVARLRMSYLRAFGWAVLGVATVLLAAVPLAGVATKGAQRWLDFGVITIQPSELAKLALVLVPAGMLAAGFTLARFLATLAIAAVPVALVALQPDLSTAVVLVATAGFMLVLARVPLLPLIPLLAAGIVSLPLAVLFLRPYQLERVQVFLSSDADTAGVGWAELQANIAIGSGGLWGLARDPVYDVRAEYLPESEHDLAFASLVYGWGLVAGLAVVVATSVIVWRAALAARTARTREAALVAAGIGGLFGFHALVSIGASLSLLPHTGMPIPLFSYGGTAAIVGFVAVGLVLAVRRDGVARPLWASEPHRRRRPRGLSAGALTLTASLVAMSVFAWQLQHNRGAEFRAMSDQQIMRCIRLPAERGLILDRNGIPLVENVAEYTVAVVAQMFDENDDGARSRLAALLATSPDALTELIGGRGEGESNVVVGTIAPDQARRIVDARLPGVLVVPSGRRHYPHGAVLGSVLGHVGVADPDDMERWPHLALGSRVGKAGLEKQYDALLRGSDGKQCIYVSPSGRPVATGERVDPMRGHDLRLHLDLGMHILATDALAEAVRTSKGDLGAAVVMDARTGAVLALASVPGADNNVYGPPADLVALADQAQAPGPSRLVNNATQTAVPPGSTFKIVVAAANTQYPVLAPETVIDTGASYTYGSHTFRNWKPMGPHNLLQAIQWSDNVYFYKLGELLGPEKMADVAGQLGVGRRSGIDLPGEAEGFLGTPENVGSIGATWYPGSTLLMGIGQGTVSATPLQVARWTSGIATGAVVTPQLAAAYGTTDTVPIPTAAPVLLPFAERLGPVRAGMRASASAGTAGQLADLPVPAGAKTGTAEDPSAPGEGLNAWFSAVAPIDAPEIVVSVLVRGGGFGSATAGPVVKKLLERYFPRPPGVVPTR
;
A
#
# COMPACT_ATOMS: atom_id res chain seq x y z
N MET A 1 23.32 -27.87 61.87
CA MET A 1 23.58 -26.55 62.49
C MET A 1 22.56 -25.54 61.95
N PRO A 2 21.63 -24.98 62.72
CA PRO A 2 20.66 -24.01 62.21
C PRO A 2 21.22 -22.59 62.33
N GLY A 3 21.32 -21.90 61.18
CA GLY A 3 21.88 -20.55 61.04
C GLY A 3 21.28 -19.50 61.99
N GLY A 4 22.17 -18.70 62.58
CA GLY A 4 21.84 -17.68 63.57
C GLY A 4 20.78 -16.69 63.07
N LYS A 5 19.79 -16.42 63.93
CA LYS A 5 18.76 -15.41 63.71
C LYS A 5 19.44 -14.03 63.71
N ARG A 6 19.74 -13.49 62.53
CA ARG A 6 20.25 -12.11 62.39
C ARG A 6 19.09 -11.12 62.53
N GLU A 7 19.31 -10.05 63.31
CA GLU A 7 18.37 -8.94 63.48
C GLU A 7 18.11 -8.19 62.17
N SER A 8 19.09 -8.18 61.25
CA SER A 8 18.97 -7.60 59.90
C SER A 8 18.32 -8.56 58.91
N ASP A 9 17.40 -8.06 58.07
CA ASP A 9 16.89 -8.75 56.89
C ASP A 9 17.41 -8.09 55.61
N PRO A 10 18.58 -8.48 55.08
CA PRO A 10 19.11 -7.86 53.88
C PRO A 10 18.20 -8.09 52.67
N TRP A 11 17.47 -9.22 52.60
CA TRP A 11 16.66 -9.59 51.44
C TRP A 11 15.49 -8.65 51.17
N ILE A 12 14.77 -8.18 52.20
CA ILE A 12 13.66 -7.23 52.02
C ILE A 12 14.18 -5.83 51.62
N VAL A 13 15.35 -5.44 52.14
CA VAL A 13 16.00 -4.18 51.79
C VAL A 13 16.52 -4.23 50.36
N THR A 14 17.19 -5.32 49.97
CA THR A 14 17.64 -5.54 48.59
C THR A 14 16.47 -5.53 47.62
N ALA A 15 15.36 -6.20 47.93
CA ALA A 15 14.17 -6.18 47.07
C ALA A 15 13.56 -4.77 46.93
N ALA A 16 13.48 -4.00 48.01
CA ALA A 16 13.04 -2.61 47.98
C ALA A 16 13.95 -1.72 47.11
N VAL A 17 15.27 -1.88 47.24
CA VAL A 17 16.26 -1.16 46.43
C VAL A 17 16.17 -1.57 44.95
N VAL A 18 15.98 -2.85 44.65
CA VAL A 18 15.81 -3.35 43.28
C VAL A 18 14.60 -2.71 42.61
N LEU A 19 13.46 -2.59 43.30
CA LEU A 19 12.27 -1.91 42.77
C LEU A 19 12.55 -0.44 42.42
N VAL A 20 13.25 0.29 43.29
CA VAL A 20 13.67 1.69 43.02
C VAL A 20 14.61 1.76 41.82
N VAL A 21 15.61 0.88 41.75
CA VAL A 21 16.58 0.88 40.64
C VAL A 21 15.87 0.60 39.31
N LEU A 22 14.95 -0.38 39.27
CA LEU A 22 14.16 -0.67 38.07
C LEU A 22 13.25 0.52 37.68
N GLY A 23 12.68 1.23 38.66
CA GLY A 23 11.91 2.45 38.42
C GLY A 23 12.76 3.58 37.81
N LEU A 24 13.98 3.77 38.33
CA LEU A 24 14.93 4.73 37.78
C LEU A 24 15.37 4.36 36.36
N LEU A 25 15.65 3.09 36.10
CA LEU A 25 16.00 2.61 34.76
C LEU A 25 14.87 2.85 33.75
N ASN A 26 13.61 2.68 34.17
CA ASN A 26 12.45 3.00 33.35
C ASN A 26 12.40 4.49 32.98
N LEU A 27 12.49 5.38 33.98
CA LEU A 27 12.44 6.83 33.77
C LEU A 27 13.61 7.35 32.91
N ILE A 28 14.78 6.75 33.02
CA ILE A 28 15.94 7.11 32.20
C ILE A 28 15.73 6.65 30.76
N ALA A 29 15.21 5.44 30.55
CA ALA A 29 14.96 4.91 29.21
C ALA A 29 13.92 5.75 28.45
N THR A 30 12.90 6.29 29.13
CA THR A 30 11.89 7.15 28.52
C THR A 30 12.30 8.63 28.39
N GLY A 31 13.58 8.96 28.61
CA GLY A 31 14.09 10.34 28.50
C GLY A 31 13.71 11.28 29.65
N MET A 32 13.04 10.78 30.70
CA MET A 32 12.52 11.57 31.83
C MET A 32 13.57 11.80 32.94
N THR A 33 14.74 12.30 32.58
CA THR A 33 15.91 12.46 33.48
C THR A 33 15.60 13.28 34.74
N ALA A 34 14.85 14.38 34.62
CA ALA A 34 14.47 15.21 35.76
C ALA A 34 13.56 14.47 36.76
N ALA A 35 12.65 13.63 36.27
CA ALA A 35 11.79 12.79 37.12
C ALA A 35 12.61 11.69 37.81
N ALA A 36 13.57 11.08 37.10
CA ALA A 36 14.49 10.10 37.66
C ALA A 36 15.31 10.68 38.84
N VAL A 37 15.85 11.89 38.68
CA VAL A 37 16.58 12.58 39.77
C VAL A 37 15.69 12.80 40.99
N ARG A 38 14.46 13.32 40.81
CA ARG A 38 13.52 13.52 41.93
C ARG A 38 13.16 12.21 42.61
N HIS A 39 12.92 11.15 41.84
CA HIS A 39 12.61 9.82 42.39
C HIS A 39 13.77 9.26 43.22
N ALA A 40 15.01 9.42 42.74
CA ALA A 40 16.21 9.01 43.47
C ALA A 40 16.37 9.77 44.80
N LEU A 41 16.09 11.08 44.82
CA LEU A 41 16.12 11.89 46.04
C LEU A 41 15.07 11.43 47.06
N PHE A 42 13.82 11.20 46.62
CA PHE A 42 12.76 10.69 47.49
C PHE A 42 13.07 9.27 48.00
N ALA A 43 13.65 8.42 47.16
CA ALA A 43 14.07 7.08 47.56
C ALA A 43 15.22 7.12 48.59
N ALA A 44 16.19 8.01 48.43
CA ALA A 44 17.28 8.21 49.39
C ALA A 44 16.74 8.71 50.74
N ALA A 45 15.85 9.71 50.73
CA ALA A 45 15.16 10.18 51.92
C ALA A 45 14.32 9.06 52.58
N GLY A 46 13.58 8.30 51.77
CA GLY A 46 12.82 7.14 52.20
C GLY A 46 13.69 6.07 52.87
N LEU A 47 14.87 5.77 52.31
CA LEU A 47 15.81 4.80 52.89
C LEU A 47 16.29 5.24 54.29
N VAL A 48 16.58 6.54 54.48
CA VAL A 48 16.90 7.10 55.79
C VAL A 48 15.74 6.92 56.76
N VAL A 49 14.51 7.25 56.34
CA VAL A 49 13.29 7.06 57.14
C VAL A 49 13.08 5.58 57.48
N MET A 50 13.31 4.66 56.53
CA MET A 50 13.24 3.22 56.76
C MET A 50 14.20 2.79 57.88
N CYS A 51 15.45 3.26 57.87
CA CYS A 51 16.42 2.98 58.91
C CYS A 51 16.00 3.51 60.29
N VAL A 52 15.36 4.69 60.34
CA VAL A 52 14.80 5.25 61.57
C VAL A 52 13.62 4.43 62.08
N VAL A 53 12.65 4.12 61.22
CA VAL A 53 11.45 3.35 61.56
C VAL A 53 11.79 1.91 61.93
N ALA A 54 12.80 1.30 61.30
CA ALA A 54 13.33 -0.02 61.68
C ALA A 54 13.80 -0.09 63.14
N ARG A 55 14.11 1.07 63.76
CA ARG A 55 14.48 1.16 65.18
C ARG A 55 13.31 1.41 66.12
N LEU A 56 12.09 1.58 65.62
CA LEU A 56 10.88 1.79 66.43
C LEU A 56 10.65 0.63 67.41
N ARG A 57 10.36 0.95 68.68
CA ARG A 57 9.98 -0.06 69.68
C ARG A 57 8.51 -0.45 69.48
N MET A 58 8.22 -1.75 69.51
CA MET A 58 6.87 -2.28 69.26
C MET A 58 5.80 -1.75 70.23
N SER A 59 6.18 -1.25 71.41
CA SER A 59 5.27 -0.61 72.37
C SER A 59 4.60 0.65 71.84
N TYR A 60 5.24 1.36 70.90
CA TYR A 60 4.69 2.58 70.30
C TYR A 60 3.89 2.33 69.02
N LEU A 61 3.81 1.07 68.55
CA LEU A 61 3.18 0.72 67.27
C LEU A 61 1.71 1.16 67.21
N ARG A 62 0.98 1.00 68.32
CA ARG A 62 -0.42 1.44 68.43
C ARG A 62 -0.55 2.95 68.34
N ALA A 63 0.25 3.70 69.10
CA ALA A 63 0.23 5.17 69.07
C ALA A 63 0.62 5.72 67.69
N PHE A 64 1.64 5.10 67.07
CA PHE A 64 2.07 5.42 65.72
C PHE A 64 0.96 5.19 64.69
N GLY A 65 0.26 4.04 64.75
CA GLY A 65 -0.87 3.76 63.86
C GLY A 65 -1.98 4.81 63.93
N TRP A 66 -2.36 5.23 65.15
CA TRP A 66 -3.35 6.29 65.35
C TRP A 66 -2.87 7.66 64.87
N ALA A 67 -1.59 7.99 65.06
CA ALA A 67 -1.01 9.21 64.53
C ALA A 67 -1.03 9.24 62.99
N VAL A 68 -0.63 8.13 62.33
CA VAL A 68 -0.68 8.02 60.87
C VAL A 68 -2.11 8.13 60.35
N LEU A 69 -3.08 7.49 61.01
CA LEU A 69 -4.49 7.63 60.64
C LEU A 69 -4.98 9.07 60.80
N GLY A 70 -4.70 9.72 61.93
CA GLY A 70 -5.11 11.11 62.17
C GLY A 70 -4.54 12.07 61.12
N VAL A 71 -3.24 11.97 60.83
CA VAL A 71 -2.59 12.76 59.78
C VAL A 71 -3.19 12.47 58.41
N ALA A 72 -3.35 11.19 58.05
CA ALA A 72 -3.94 10.81 56.77
C ALA A 72 -5.37 11.34 56.61
N THR A 73 -6.21 11.24 57.64
CA THR A 73 -7.59 11.74 57.61
C THR A 73 -7.66 13.26 57.50
N VAL A 74 -6.83 14.00 58.24
CA VAL A 74 -6.77 15.47 58.14
C VAL A 74 -6.33 15.90 56.74
N LEU A 75 -5.28 15.27 56.22
CA LEU A 75 -4.80 15.57 54.87
C LEU A 75 -5.83 15.19 53.80
N LEU A 76 -6.51 14.05 53.92
CA LEU A 76 -7.59 13.65 53.01
C LEU A 76 -8.77 14.61 53.05
N ALA A 77 -9.14 15.12 54.24
CA ALA A 77 -10.20 16.11 54.38
C ALA A 77 -9.81 17.48 53.78
N ALA A 78 -8.52 17.79 53.68
CA ALA A 78 -8.02 19.00 53.05
C ALA A 78 -8.00 18.95 51.51
N VAL A 79 -7.98 17.76 50.90
CA VAL A 79 -7.90 17.60 49.43
C VAL A 79 -9.06 18.27 48.69
N PRO A 80 -10.34 18.16 49.09
CA PRO A 80 -11.42 18.86 48.40
C PRO A 80 -11.34 20.40 48.47
N LEU A 81 -10.59 20.94 49.43
CA LEU A 81 -10.47 22.37 49.69
C LEU A 81 -9.24 23.01 49.03
N ALA A 82 -8.12 22.28 48.99
CA ALA A 82 -6.81 22.78 48.57
C ALA A 82 -6.07 21.84 47.60
N GLY A 83 -6.75 20.83 47.05
CA GLY A 83 -6.18 19.84 46.17
C GLY A 83 -6.00 20.34 44.73
N VAL A 84 -4.89 19.96 44.10
CA VAL A 84 -4.63 20.26 42.69
C VAL A 84 -5.40 19.29 41.81
N ALA A 85 -6.17 19.83 40.85
CA ALA A 85 -6.92 19.05 39.87
C ALA A 85 -6.03 18.70 38.67
N THR A 86 -5.80 17.41 38.45
CA THR A 86 -5.05 16.89 37.29
C THR A 86 -5.89 15.82 36.61
N LYS A 87 -6.11 15.93 35.29
CA LYS A 87 -6.85 14.94 34.47
C LYS A 87 -8.21 14.52 35.08
N GLY A 88 -8.95 15.46 35.67
CA GLY A 88 -10.30 15.24 36.19
C GLY A 88 -10.41 14.68 37.61
N ALA A 89 -9.31 14.53 38.36
CA ALA A 89 -9.33 14.16 39.77
C ALA A 89 -8.44 15.06 40.65
N GLN A 90 -8.92 15.39 41.86
CA GLN A 90 -8.18 16.14 42.88
C GLN A 90 -7.62 15.15 43.91
N ARG A 91 -6.33 14.84 43.81
CA ARG A 91 -5.70 13.77 44.62
C ARG A 91 -4.45 14.22 45.39
N TRP A 92 -3.90 15.38 45.02
CA TRP A 92 -2.59 15.85 45.46
C TRP A 92 -2.72 17.17 46.20
N LEU A 93 -1.95 17.32 47.27
CA LEU A 93 -1.69 18.60 47.93
C LEU A 93 -0.31 19.08 47.53
N ASP A 94 -0.24 20.24 46.89
CA ASP A 94 1.03 20.86 46.48
C ASP A 94 1.46 21.93 47.48
N PHE A 95 2.63 21.73 48.08
CA PHE A 95 3.25 22.68 49.01
C PHE A 95 4.38 23.48 48.34
N GLY A 96 4.44 23.51 47.00
CA GLY A 96 5.40 24.23 46.18
C GLY A 96 6.75 23.52 46.03
N VAL A 97 7.26 22.91 47.11
CA VAL A 97 8.52 22.15 47.12
C VAL A 97 8.29 20.63 47.08
N ILE A 98 7.17 20.17 47.65
CA ILE A 98 6.79 18.76 47.70
C ILE A 98 5.30 18.60 47.41
N THR A 99 4.97 17.54 46.68
CA THR A 99 3.59 17.11 46.46
C THR A 99 3.30 15.89 47.32
N ILE A 100 2.25 16.00 48.13
CA ILE A 100 1.82 14.94 49.04
C ILE A 100 0.53 14.31 48.53
N GLN A 101 0.51 12.98 48.45
CA GLN A 101 -0.69 12.20 48.17
C GLN A 101 -1.21 11.58 49.48
N PRO A 102 -2.24 12.15 50.12
CA PRO A 102 -2.67 11.71 51.46
C PRO A 102 -3.16 10.26 51.51
N SER A 103 -3.67 9.74 50.40
CA SER A 103 -4.17 8.37 50.29
C SER A 103 -3.06 7.31 50.43
N GLU A 104 -1.81 7.66 50.14
CA GLU A 104 -0.64 6.81 50.41
C GLU A 104 -0.51 6.50 51.92
N LEU A 105 -0.64 7.52 52.77
CA LEU A 105 -0.61 7.37 54.22
C LEU A 105 -1.85 6.63 54.74
N ALA A 106 -3.03 6.84 54.13
CA ALA A 106 -4.26 6.17 54.51
C ALA A 106 -4.18 4.65 54.33
N LYS A 107 -3.52 4.18 53.26
CA LYS A 107 -3.29 2.74 53.02
C LYS A 107 -2.47 2.11 54.14
N LEU A 108 -1.40 2.79 54.57
CA LEU A 108 -0.60 2.33 55.71
C LEU A 108 -1.40 2.37 57.02
N ALA A 109 -2.20 3.41 57.25
CA ALA A 109 -3.07 3.53 58.43
C ALA A 109 -4.08 2.38 58.54
N LEU A 110 -4.67 1.97 57.42
CA LEU A 110 -5.61 0.84 57.36
C LEU A 110 -4.96 -0.54 57.56
N VAL A 111 -3.63 -0.62 57.56
CA VAL A 111 -2.93 -1.79 58.07
C VAL A 111 -2.69 -1.66 59.57
N LEU A 112 -2.19 -0.50 60.02
CA LEU A 112 -1.73 -0.29 61.41
C LEU A 112 -2.85 -0.30 62.44
N VAL A 113 -3.94 0.45 62.21
CA VAL A 113 -5.02 0.63 63.19
C VAL A 113 -5.85 -0.65 63.35
N PRO A 114 -6.31 -1.33 62.27
CA PRO A 114 -6.97 -2.63 62.39
C PRO A 114 -6.09 -3.71 63.03
N ALA A 115 -4.77 -3.70 62.78
CA ALA A 115 -3.85 -4.63 63.44
C ALA A 115 -3.87 -4.47 64.97
N GLY A 116 -3.84 -3.23 65.48
CA GLY A 116 -3.92 -2.94 66.91
C GLY A 116 -5.27 -3.27 67.54
N MET A 117 -6.37 -2.94 66.85
CA MET A 117 -7.73 -3.17 67.35
C MET A 117 -8.10 -4.67 67.39
N LEU A 118 -7.69 -5.42 66.37
CA LEU A 118 -8.07 -6.83 66.21
C LEU A 118 -7.06 -7.80 66.83
N ALA A 119 -5.89 -7.33 67.28
CA ALA A 119 -4.89 -8.15 67.96
C ALA A 119 -5.46 -8.89 69.18
N ALA A 120 -6.34 -8.23 69.94
CA ALA A 120 -6.98 -8.79 71.14
C ALA A 120 -8.08 -9.83 70.84
N GLY A 121 -8.37 -10.12 69.56
CA GLY A 121 -9.39 -11.08 69.14
C GLY A 121 -10.74 -10.46 68.80
N PHE A 122 -11.57 -11.25 68.12
CA PHE A 122 -12.87 -10.83 67.60
C PHE A 122 -13.89 -10.63 68.73
N THR A 123 -14.53 -9.47 68.73
CA THR A 123 -15.81 -9.18 69.36
C THR A 123 -16.63 -8.34 68.39
N LEU A 124 -17.96 -8.44 68.43
CA LEU A 124 -18.81 -7.69 67.50
C LEU A 124 -18.56 -6.17 67.60
N ALA A 125 -18.41 -5.64 68.82
CA ALA A 125 -18.10 -4.23 69.05
C ALA A 125 -16.77 -3.79 68.42
N ARG A 126 -15.69 -4.58 68.57
CA ARG A 126 -14.39 -4.26 67.94
C ARG A 126 -14.44 -4.36 66.43
N PHE A 127 -15.18 -5.34 65.90
CA PHE A 127 -15.39 -5.53 64.47
C PHE A 127 -16.12 -4.33 63.85
N LEU A 128 -17.26 -3.93 64.43
CA LEU A 128 -18.02 -2.77 63.99
C LEU A 128 -17.22 -1.47 64.13
N ALA A 129 -16.50 -1.27 65.23
CA ALA A 129 -15.63 -0.11 65.42
C ALA A 129 -14.51 -0.06 64.38
N THR A 130 -13.88 -1.21 64.07
CA THR A 130 -12.82 -1.28 63.05
C THR A 130 -13.38 -0.92 61.66
N LEU A 131 -14.59 -1.40 61.33
CA LEU A 131 -15.27 -1.06 60.08
C LEU A 131 -15.60 0.43 59.99
N ALA A 132 -16.16 1.01 61.07
CA ALA A 132 -16.49 2.44 61.12
C ALA A 132 -15.24 3.32 60.95
N ILE A 133 -14.14 2.97 61.62
CA ILE A 133 -12.88 3.70 61.51
C ILE A 133 -12.27 3.55 60.11
N ALA A 134 -12.33 2.36 59.51
CA ALA A 134 -11.83 2.15 58.16
C ALA A 134 -12.68 2.84 57.08
N ALA A 135 -13.98 2.99 57.32
CA ALA A 135 -14.89 3.65 56.40
C ALA A 135 -14.59 5.15 56.21
N VAL A 136 -14.03 5.84 57.22
CA VAL A 136 -13.70 7.27 57.15
C VAL A 136 -12.71 7.60 56.02
N PRO A 137 -11.48 7.05 55.99
CA PRO A 137 -10.55 7.32 54.89
C PRO A 137 -11.05 6.76 53.54
N VAL A 138 -11.78 5.64 53.53
CA VAL A 138 -12.39 5.09 52.30
C VAL A 138 -13.40 6.07 51.70
N ALA A 139 -14.30 6.62 52.53
CA ALA A 139 -15.30 7.59 52.09
C ALA A 139 -14.64 8.89 51.61
N LEU A 140 -13.63 9.39 52.32
CA LEU A 140 -12.91 10.61 51.91
C LEU A 140 -12.19 10.42 50.57
N VAL A 141 -11.59 9.26 50.31
CA VAL A 141 -10.97 8.95 49.01
C VAL A 141 -12.02 8.75 47.92
N ALA A 142 -13.16 8.12 48.22
CA ALA A 142 -14.26 7.98 47.28
C ALA A 142 -14.86 9.34 46.85
N LEU A 143 -14.84 10.34 47.75
CA LEU A 143 -15.23 11.73 47.46
C LEU A 143 -14.21 12.48 46.56
N GLN A 144 -12.99 11.97 46.41
CA GLN A 144 -11.88 12.57 45.62
C GLN A 144 -11.78 12.02 44.18
N PRO A 145 -12.91 11.63 43.58
CA PRO A 145 -13.00 10.71 42.43
C PRO A 145 -11.81 9.73 42.21
N ASP A 146 -11.36 9.05 43.27
CA ASP A 146 -10.26 8.08 43.23
C ASP A 146 -10.75 6.67 43.58
N LEU A 147 -11.49 6.09 42.62
CA LEU A 147 -12.15 4.80 42.79
C LEU A 147 -11.16 3.65 43.05
N SER A 148 -10.00 3.67 42.39
CA SER A 148 -9.00 2.63 42.51
C SER A 148 -8.34 2.60 43.88
N THR A 149 -7.97 3.77 44.40
CA THR A 149 -7.41 3.85 45.75
C THR A 149 -8.46 3.48 46.79
N ALA A 150 -9.73 3.85 46.59
CA ALA A 150 -10.82 3.42 47.46
C ALA A 150 -10.99 1.89 47.47
N VAL A 151 -10.94 1.23 46.30
CA VAL A 151 -10.98 -0.24 46.18
C VAL A 151 -9.81 -0.88 46.92
N VAL A 152 -8.59 -0.35 46.79
CA VAL A 152 -7.42 -0.87 47.50
C VAL A 152 -7.54 -0.69 49.02
N LEU A 153 -8.09 0.43 49.49
CA LEU A 153 -8.34 0.66 50.91
C LEU A 153 -9.38 -0.34 51.47
N VAL A 154 -10.47 -0.59 50.74
CA VAL A 154 -11.49 -1.59 51.10
C VAL A 154 -10.89 -3.00 51.09
N ALA A 155 -10.12 -3.35 50.05
CA ALA A 155 -9.45 -4.65 49.97
C ALA A 155 -8.44 -4.85 51.10
N THR A 156 -7.68 -3.80 51.45
CA THR A 156 -6.73 -3.81 52.57
C THR A 156 -7.45 -4.01 53.90
N ALA A 157 -8.53 -3.26 54.15
CA ALA A 157 -9.34 -3.42 55.37
C ALA A 157 -9.95 -4.83 55.46
N GLY A 158 -10.54 -5.34 54.36
CA GLY A 158 -11.08 -6.70 54.28
C GLY A 158 -10.02 -7.77 54.52
N PHE A 159 -8.84 -7.62 53.93
CA PHE A 159 -7.71 -8.53 54.14
C PHE A 159 -7.24 -8.53 55.60
N MET A 160 -7.22 -7.37 56.26
CA MET A 160 -6.90 -7.28 57.69
C MET A 160 -7.91 -8.03 58.56
N LEU A 161 -9.20 -8.02 58.22
CA LEU A 161 -10.24 -8.81 58.92
C LEU A 161 -9.99 -10.32 58.76
N VAL A 162 -9.62 -10.77 57.56
CA VAL A 162 -9.27 -12.17 57.29
C VAL A 162 -8.03 -12.59 58.07
N LEU A 163 -6.95 -11.80 58.02
CA LEU A 163 -5.71 -12.06 58.77
C LEU A 163 -5.97 -12.12 60.28
N ALA A 164 -6.84 -11.25 60.78
CA ALA A 164 -7.25 -11.19 62.18
C ALA A 164 -8.12 -12.36 62.66
N ARG A 165 -8.53 -13.28 61.78
CA ARG A 165 -9.41 -14.43 62.08
C ARG A 165 -10.83 -14.04 62.50
N VAL A 166 -11.38 -12.99 61.91
CA VAL A 166 -12.82 -12.71 62.04
C VAL A 166 -13.59 -13.94 61.50
N PRO A 167 -14.62 -14.44 62.21
CA PRO A 167 -15.44 -15.54 61.72
C PRO A 167 -16.08 -15.17 60.36
N LEU A 168 -16.40 -16.18 59.53
CA LEU A 168 -16.94 -15.91 58.18
C LEU A 168 -18.35 -15.31 58.22
N LEU A 169 -19.15 -15.65 59.24
CA LEU A 169 -20.57 -15.27 59.29
C LEU A 169 -20.81 -13.75 59.30
N PRO A 170 -20.06 -12.90 60.05
CA PRO A 170 -20.14 -11.44 59.94
C PRO A 170 -19.54 -10.85 58.65
N LEU A 171 -18.73 -11.62 57.90
CA LEU A 171 -18.14 -11.17 56.64
C LEU A 171 -19.08 -11.39 55.45
N ILE A 172 -19.96 -12.40 55.51
CA ILE A 172 -20.96 -12.68 54.45
C ILE A 172 -21.83 -11.47 54.13
N PRO A 173 -22.48 -10.78 55.09
CA PRO A 173 -23.30 -9.62 54.76
C PRO A 173 -22.49 -8.45 54.19
N LEU A 174 -21.21 -8.29 54.56
CA LEU A 174 -20.32 -7.29 53.96
C LEU A 174 -19.95 -7.63 52.51
N LEU A 175 -19.65 -8.90 52.24
CA LEU A 175 -19.38 -9.39 50.89
C LEU A 175 -20.62 -9.30 50.01
N ALA A 176 -21.78 -9.70 50.53
CA ALA A 176 -23.06 -9.56 49.84
C ALA A 176 -23.39 -8.08 49.58
N ALA A 177 -23.22 -7.19 50.56
CA ALA A 177 -23.40 -5.76 50.38
C ALA A 177 -22.46 -5.18 49.32
N GLY A 178 -21.18 -5.60 49.31
CA GLY A 178 -20.21 -5.20 48.29
C GLY A 178 -20.58 -5.68 46.88
N ILE A 179 -21.04 -6.92 46.74
CA ILE A 179 -21.49 -7.46 45.45
C ILE A 179 -22.77 -6.75 44.97
N VAL A 180 -23.74 -6.56 45.88
CA VAL A 180 -25.00 -5.86 45.58
C VAL A 180 -24.76 -4.38 45.27
N SER A 181 -23.72 -3.76 45.83
CA SER A 181 -23.38 -2.37 45.51
C SER A 181 -22.64 -2.21 44.18
N LEU A 182 -22.15 -3.27 43.53
CA LEU A 182 -21.42 -3.15 42.25
C LEU A 182 -22.29 -2.57 41.11
N PRO A 183 -23.53 -3.04 40.87
CA PRO A 183 -24.41 -2.43 39.86
C PRO A 183 -24.81 -1.00 40.22
N LEU A 184 -25.00 -0.72 41.52
CA LEU A 184 -25.32 0.63 42.01
C LEU A 184 -24.12 1.60 41.91
N ALA A 185 -22.89 1.10 42.00
CA ALA A 185 -21.68 1.92 41.90
C ALA A 185 -21.60 2.63 40.53
N VAL A 186 -22.12 2.01 39.47
CA VAL A 186 -22.20 2.58 38.10
C VAL A 186 -22.94 3.93 38.09
N LEU A 187 -23.96 4.09 38.95
CA LEU A 187 -24.75 5.33 39.06
C LEU A 187 -23.95 6.51 39.64
N PHE A 188 -22.82 6.25 40.29
CA PHE A 188 -21.97 7.25 40.93
C PHE A 188 -20.63 7.46 40.20
N LEU A 189 -20.39 6.74 39.09
CA LEU A 189 -19.19 6.90 38.27
C LEU A 189 -19.29 8.17 37.41
N ARG A 190 -18.16 8.89 37.31
CA ARG A 190 -18.04 10.02 36.37
C ARG A 190 -17.99 9.51 34.92
N PRO A 191 -18.34 10.33 33.91
CA PRO A 191 -18.30 9.93 32.50
C PRO A 191 -16.99 9.27 32.07
N TYR A 192 -15.83 9.84 32.45
CA TYR A 192 -14.52 9.27 32.12
C TYR A 192 -14.23 7.91 32.79
N GLN A 193 -14.85 7.63 33.96
CA GLN A 193 -14.69 6.36 34.67
C GLN A 193 -15.58 5.28 34.04
N LEU A 194 -16.79 5.65 33.61
CA LEU A 194 -17.68 4.78 32.85
C LEU A 194 -17.06 4.38 31.51
N GLU A 195 -16.46 5.34 30.81
CA GLU A 195 -15.80 5.12 29.52
C GLU A 195 -14.67 4.07 29.63
N ARG A 196 -13.82 4.16 30.67
CA ARG A 196 -12.78 3.15 30.94
C ARG A 196 -13.32 1.74 31.20
N VAL A 197 -14.45 1.64 31.90
CA VAL A 197 -15.09 0.34 32.20
C VAL A 197 -15.79 -0.21 30.95
N GLN A 198 -16.44 0.66 30.17
CA GLN A 198 -17.11 0.28 28.94
C GLN A 198 -16.12 -0.22 27.89
N VAL A 199 -15.02 0.50 27.66
CA VAL A 199 -13.94 0.08 26.74
C VAL A 199 -13.37 -1.29 27.11
N PHE A 200 -13.10 -1.51 28.41
CA PHE A 200 -12.62 -2.80 28.89
C PHE A 200 -13.64 -3.94 28.65
N LEU A 201 -14.95 -3.66 28.77
CA LEU A 201 -16.01 -4.65 28.58
C LEU A 201 -16.39 -4.87 27.11
N SER A 202 -16.27 -3.85 26.24
CA SER A 202 -16.68 -3.91 24.84
C SER A 202 -15.70 -4.64 23.94
N SER A 203 -14.47 -4.92 24.40
CA SER A 203 -13.38 -5.54 23.60
C SER A 203 -12.96 -4.77 22.33
N ASP A 204 -13.76 -3.79 21.88
CA ASP A 204 -13.42 -2.86 20.81
C ASP A 204 -12.55 -1.73 21.36
N ALA A 205 -11.24 -1.86 21.16
CA ALA A 205 -10.29 -0.79 21.46
C ALA A 205 -10.45 0.32 20.41
N ASP A 206 -11.13 1.40 20.78
CA ASP A 206 -11.12 2.63 19.98
C ASP A 206 -9.67 3.13 19.81
N THR A 207 -9.23 3.21 18.55
CA THR A 207 -7.87 3.64 18.17
C THR A 207 -7.58 5.11 18.43
N ALA A 208 -8.60 5.93 18.70
CA ALA A 208 -8.46 7.36 18.97
C ALA A 208 -8.95 7.79 20.39
N GLY A 209 -9.61 6.89 21.12
CA GLY A 209 -10.26 7.17 22.40
C GLY A 209 -9.56 6.57 23.63
N VAL A 210 -10.33 6.26 24.67
CA VAL A 210 -9.83 5.70 25.96
C VAL A 210 -9.16 4.32 25.80
N GLY A 211 -9.47 3.56 24.74
CA GLY A 211 -8.84 2.28 24.39
C GLY A 211 -7.42 2.40 23.82
N TRP A 212 -6.98 3.59 23.46
CA TRP A 212 -5.65 3.82 22.93
C TRP A 212 -4.55 3.45 23.94
N ALA A 213 -4.69 3.84 25.20
CA ALA A 213 -3.70 3.52 26.24
C ALA A 213 -3.54 2.00 26.46
N GLU A 214 -4.65 1.26 26.34
CA GLU A 214 -4.69 -0.19 26.49
C GLU A 214 -4.00 -0.89 25.33
N LEU A 215 -4.29 -0.45 24.09
CA LEU A 215 -3.61 -0.94 22.90
C LEU A 215 -2.10 -0.67 22.97
N GLN A 216 -1.70 0.52 23.40
CA GLN A 216 -0.28 0.88 23.52
C GLN A 216 0.43 0.08 24.62
N ALA A 217 -0.23 -0.24 25.73
CA ALA A 217 0.32 -1.14 26.75
C ALA A 217 0.54 -2.57 26.21
N ASN A 218 -0.41 -3.08 25.42
CA ASN A 218 -0.29 -4.38 24.76
C ASN A 218 0.82 -4.39 23.71
N ILE A 219 0.96 -3.31 22.92
CA ILE A 219 2.06 -3.14 21.97
C ILE A 219 3.41 -3.12 22.72
N ALA A 220 3.51 -2.33 23.79
CA ALA A 220 4.71 -2.18 24.61
C ALA A 220 5.19 -3.52 25.20
N ILE A 221 4.27 -4.29 25.82
CA ILE A 221 4.59 -5.60 26.41
C ILE A 221 4.82 -6.65 25.32
N GLY A 222 4.00 -6.67 24.28
CA GLY A 222 4.05 -7.66 23.21
C GLY A 222 5.28 -7.52 22.31
N SER A 223 5.76 -6.31 22.06
CA SER A 223 6.91 -6.06 21.16
C SER A 223 8.26 -5.90 21.89
N GLY A 224 8.25 -5.78 23.23
CA GLY A 224 9.43 -5.52 24.06
C GLY A 224 10.49 -6.63 24.05
N GLY A 225 10.12 -7.88 23.76
CA GLY A 225 11.10 -8.96 23.73
C GLY A 225 11.60 -9.36 25.13
N LEU A 226 12.56 -10.29 25.20
CA LEU A 226 13.14 -10.70 26.49
C LEU A 226 14.01 -9.61 27.13
N TRP A 227 14.67 -8.79 26.30
CA TRP A 227 15.69 -7.83 26.70
C TRP A 227 15.32 -6.36 26.47
N GLY A 228 14.15 -6.09 25.90
CA GLY A 228 13.68 -4.73 25.67
C GLY A 228 14.22 -4.10 24.39
N LEU A 229 13.70 -2.90 24.10
CA LEU A 229 14.01 -2.11 22.90
C LEU A 229 14.76 -0.82 23.20
N ALA A 230 15.21 -0.55 24.43
CA ALA A 230 15.92 0.68 24.77
C ALA A 230 17.24 0.92 23.98
N ARG A 231 17.73 -0.10 23.25
CA ARG A 231 18.89 0.01 22.35
C ARG A 231 18.50 0.26 20.88
N ASP A 232 17.22 0.21 20.57
CA ASP A 232 16.70 0.45 19.23
C ASP A 232 16.82 1.96 18.92
N PRO A 233 17.41 2.37 17.78
CA PRO A 233 17.63 3.77 17.44
C PRO A 233 16.35 4.63 17.42
N VAL A 234 15.18 4.02 17.26
CA VAL A 234 13.89 4.74 17.23
C VAL A 234 13.02 4.46 18.46
N TYR A 235 13.62 3.91 19.52
CA TYR A 235 12.94 3.67 20.79
C TYR A 235 12.36 4.95 21.39
N ASP A 236 13.09 6.07 21.32
CA ASP A 236 12.63 7.34 21.88
C ASP A 236 11.29 7.78 21.28
N VAL A 237 11.14 7.65 19.95
CA VAL A 237 9.88 7.92 19.25
C VAL A 237 8.78 6.94 19.68
N ARG A 238 9.12 5.65 19.78
CA ARG A 238 8.20 4.60 20.21
C ARG A 238 7.72 4.79 21.66
N ALA A 239 8.58 5.27 22.55
CA ALA A 239 8.27 5.47 23.95
C ALA A 239 7.25 6.62 24.14
N GLU A 240 7.23 7.62 23.26
CA GLU A 240 6.22 8.69 23.27
C GLU A 240 4.78 8.19 23.06
N TYR A 241 4.60 7.05 22.38
CA TYR A 241 3.27 6.45 22.15
C TYR A 241 2.69 5.78 23.39
N LEU A 242 3.47 5.54 24.45
CA LEU A 242 2.97 4.93 25.68
C LEU A 242 2.60 6.01 26.71
N PRO A 243 1.30 6.27 26.96
CA PRO A 243 0.89 7.30 27.93
C PRO A 243 1.21 6.88 29.36
N GLU A 244 1.46 7.85 30.25
CA GLU A 244 1.61 7.62 31.70
C GLU A 244 2.65 6.52 32.04
N SER A 245 3.72 6.46 31.24
CA SER A 245 4.82 5.50 31.34
C SER A 245 5.59 5.55 32.67
N GLU A 246 5.41 6.63 33.43
CA GLU A 246 6.05 6.89 34.73
C GLU A 246 5.20 6.40 35.92
N HIS A 247 3.88 6.25 35.74
CA HIS A 247 2.93 5.90 36.81
C HIS A 247 2.22 4.57 36.51
N ASP A 248 1.16 4.64 35.70
CA ASP A 248 0.15 3.60 35.52
C ASP A 248 0.62 2.47 34.63
N LEU A 249 1.33 2.83 33.55
CA LEU A 249 1.87 1.90 32.57
C LEU A 249 3.38 1.72 32.74
N ALA A 250 3.92 2.05 33.92
CA ALA A 250 5.35 1.92 34.21
C ALA A 250 5.86 0.47 34.08
N PHE A 251 5.03 -0.52 34.38
CA PHE A 251 5.39 -1.92 34.15
C PHE A 251 5.48 -2.24 32.64
N ALA A 252 4.50 -1.81 31.84
CA ALA A 252 4.53 -1.96 30.39
C ALA A 252 5.73 -1.22 29.77
N SER A 253 6.01 -0.01 30.24
CA SER A 253 7.17 0.80 29.81
C SER A 253 8.50 0.11 30.11
N LEU A 254 8.65 -0.46 31.31
CA LEU A 254 9.86 -1.19 31.69
C LEU A 254 10.05 -2.44 30.82
N VAL A 255 8.98 -3.19 30.55
CA VAL A 255 9.04 -4.35 29.66
C VAL A 255 9.38 -3.90 28.23
N TYR A 256 8.86 -2.77 27.78
CA TYR A 256 9.13 -2.25 26.45
C TYR A 256 10.60 -1.84 26.27
N GLY A 257 11.17 -1.13 27.26
CA GLY A 257 12.56 -0.67 27.23
C GLY A 257 13.59 -1.74 27.59
N TRP A 258 13.33 -2.53 28.64
CA TRP A 258 14.30 -3.45 29.26
C TRP A 258 13.88 -4.93 29.25
N GLY A 259 12.70 -5.24 28.72
CA GLY A 259 12.26 -6.60 28.41
C GLY A 259 11.52 -7.33 29.52
N LEU A 260 10.97 -8.51 29.18
CA LEU A 260 10.28 -9.37 30.14
C LEU A 260 11.15 -9.77 31.33
N VAL A 261 12.47 -9.85 31.18
CA VAL A 261 13.37 -10.17 32.30
C VAL A 261 13.33 -9.06 33.36
N ALA A 262 13.28 -7.79 32.96
CA ALA A 262 13.14 -6.67 33.87
C ALA A 262 11.74 -6.68 34.55
N GLY A 263 10.68 -6.98 33.79
CA GLY A 263 9.34 -7.19 34.34
C GLY A 263 9.28 -8.33 35.36
N LEU A 264 9.94 -9.46 35.09
CA LEU A 264 10.05 -10.58 36.02
C LEU A 264 10.81 -10.19 37.29
N ALA A 265 11.85 -9.34 37.18
CA ALA A 265 12.57 -8.83 38.34
C ALA A 265 11.68 -8.01 39.27
N VAL A 266 10.73 -7.21 38.74
CA VAL A 266 9.71 -6.50 39.55
C VAL A 266 8.82 -7.50 40.31
N VAL A 267 8.35 -8.54 39.63
CA VAL A 267 7.50 -9.60 40.22
C VAL A 267 8.26 -10.36 41.31
N VAL A 268 9.52 -10.71 41.07
CA VAL A 268 10.37 -11.42 42.04
C VAL A 268 10.66 -10.53 43.25
N ALA A 269 11.06 -9.28 43.05
CA ALA A 269 11.32 -8.35 44.15
C ALA A 269 10.09 -8.12 45.02
N THR A 270 8.92 -7.93 44.40
CA THR A 270 7.64 -7.81 45.13
C THR A 270 7.34 -9.08 45.90
N SER A 271 7.48 -10.25 45.27
CA SER A 271 7.24 -11.54 45.92
C SER A 271 8.17 -11.77 47.11
N VAL A 272 9.44 -11.35 47.01
CA VAL A 272 10.39 -11.37 48.13
C VAL A 272 9.87 -10.50 49.26
N ILE A 273 9.43 -9.25 49.02
CA ILE A 273 8.87 -8.38 50.06
C ILE A 273 7.67 -9.05 50.76
N VAL A 274 6.73 -9.62 50.01
CA VAL A 274 5.55 -10.34 50.53
C VAL A 274 5.98 -11.50 51.43
N TRP A 275 6.91 -12.35 50.97
CA TRP A 275 7.37 -13.53 51.72
C TRP A 275 8.23 -13.17 52.93
N ARG A 276 9.07 -12.13 52.86
CA ARG A 276 9.85 -11.63 54.00
C ARG A 276 8.96 -11.00 55.05
N ALA A 277 7.92 -10.27 54.64
CA ALA A 277 6.91 -9.73 55.54
C ALA A 277 6.08 -10.84 56.23
N ALA A 278 5.71 -11.89 55.48
CA ALA A 278 5.08 -13.09 56.04
C ALA A 278 6.00 -13.84 57.03
N LEU A 279 7.30 -13.94 56.73
CA LEU A 279 8.27 -14.55 57.65
C LEU A 279 8.39 -13.72 58.93
N ALA A 280 8.52 -12.39 58.82
CA ALA A 280 8.56 -11.48 59.96
C ALA A 280 7.31 -11.62 60.84
N ALA A 281 6.12 -11.73 60.22
CA ALA A 281 4.86 -11.96 60.92
C ALA A 281 4.83 -13.30 61.68
N ARG A 282 5.44 -14.37 61.14
CA ARG A 282 5.56 -15.67 61.83
C ARG A 282 6.47 -15.61 63.06
N THR A 283 7.49 -14.76 63.02
CA THR A 283 8.48 -14.61 64.11
C THR A 283 8.13 -13.50 65.10
N ALA A 284 7.10 -12.69 64.83
CA ALA A 284 6.72 -11.54 65.63
C ALA A 284 6.38 -11.89 67.09
N ARG A 285 6.72 -10.98 68.00
CA ARG A 285 6.50 -11.16 69.44
C ARG A 285 5.03 -10.99 69.83
N THR A 286 4.35 -10.00 69.28
CA THR A 286 2.94 -9.72 69.56
C THR A 286 2.06 -10.04 68.35
N ARG A 287 0.78 -10.32 68.60
CA ARG A 287 -0.19 -10.54 67.52
C ARG A 287 -0.43 -9.27 66.70
N GLU A 288 -0.37 -8.11 67.33
CA GLU A 288 -0.40 -6.81 66.65
C GLU A 288 0.75 -6.67 65.65
N ALA A 289 1.99 -6.89 66.09
CA ALA A 289 3.16 -6.87 65.22
C ALA A 289 3.07 -7.91 64.08
N ALA A 290 2.53 -9.10 64.37
CA ALA A 290 2.29 -10.13 63.36
C ALA A 290 1.28 -9.69 62.29
N LEU A 291 0.20 -9.01 62.69
CA LEU A 291 -0.82 -8.48 61.78
C LEU A 291 -0.29 -7.31 60.95
N VAL A 292 0.52 -6.42 61.54
CA VAL A 292 1.17 -5.32 60.80
C VAL A 292 2.09 -5.86 59.72
N ALA A 293 3.01 -6.77 60.03
CA ALA A 293 3.92 -7.32 59.02
C ALA A 293 3.16 -8.10 57.93
N ALA A 294 2.16 -8.89 58.28
CA ALA A 294 1.33 -9.60 57.31
C ALA A 294 0.51 -8.65 56.42
N GLY A 295 -0.07 -7.59 57.00
CA GLY A 295 -0.86 -6.60 56.29
C GLY A 295 -0.02 -5.75 55.34
N ILE A 296 1.21 -5.38 55.72
CA ILE A 296 2.15 -4.68 54.83
C ILE A 296 2.54 -5.57 53.65
N GLY A 297 2.81 -6.87 53.89
CA GLY A 297 3.06 -7.82 52.80
C GLY A 297 1.87 -7.91 51.84
N GLY A 298 0.64 -7.98 52.36
CA GLY A 298 -0.57 -7.94 51.54
C GLY A 298 -0.70 -6.66 50.73
N LEU A 299 -0.45 -5.50 51.35
CA LEU A 299 -0.53 -4.20 50.70
C LEU A 299 0.41 -4.08 49.49
N PHE A 300 1.67 -4.49 49.62
CA PHE A 300 2.62 -4.55 48.49
C PHE A 300 2.15 -5.50 47.38
N GLY A 301 1.65 -6.68 47.76
CA GLY A 301 1.17 -7.67 46.79
C GLY A 301 -0.08 -7.22 46.02
N PHE A 302 -1.07 -6.64 46.69
CA PHE A 302 -2.30 -6.15 46.04
C PHE A 302 -2.02 -5.00 45.07
N HIS A 303 -1.14 -4.10 45.46
CA HIS A 303 -0.71 -3.02 44.59
C HIS A 303 -0.08 -3.52 43.30
N ALA A 304 0.93 -4.39 43.41
CA ALA A 304 1.59 -4.95 42.24
C ALA A 304 0.60 -5.75 41.38
N LEU A 305 -0.31 -6.50 42.00
CA LEU A 305 -1.35 -7.25 41.28
C LEU A 305 -2.26 -6.33 40.46
N VAL A 306 -2.76 -5.24 41.06
CA VAL A 306 -3.66 -4.30 40.38
C VAL A 306 -2.94 -3.55 39.26
N SER A 307 -1.73 -3.04 39.53
CA SER A 307 -0.98 -2.24 38.54
C SER A 307 -0.44 -3.07 37.38
N ILE A 308 0.11 -4.27 37.65
CA ILE A 308 0.56 -5.18 36.58
C ILE A 308 -0.64 -5.70 35.80
N GLY A 309 -1.79 -5.91 36.46
CA GLY A 309 -3.02 -6.36 35.80
C GLY A 309 -3.59 -5.30 34.88
N ALA A 310 -3.54 -4.05 35.30
CA ALA A 310 -3.89 -2.91 34.45
C ALA A 310 -2.92 -2.76 33.27
N SER A 311 -1.61 -2.97 33.47
CA SER A 311 -0.62 -2.92 32.38
C SER A 311 -0.80 -4.05 31.36
N LEU A 312 -1.33 -5.20 31.78
CA LEU A 312 -1.62 -6.36 30.92
C LEU A 312 -3.06 -6.38 30.39
N SER A 313 -3.81 -5.28 30.54
CA SER A 313 -5.21 -5.20 30.10
C SER A 313 -6.13 -6.26 30.74
N LEU A 314 -5.76 -6.79 31.91
CA LEU A 314 -6.58 -7.75 32.68
C LEU A 314 -7.53 -7.03 33.66
N LEU A 315 -7.26 -5.75 33.93
CA LEU A 315 -8.04 -4.87 34.79
C LEU A 315 -8.10 -3.48 34.13
N PRO A 316 -9.16 -2.69 34.36
CA PRO A 316 -9.22 -1.31 33.85
C PRO A 316 -8.08 -0.46 34.42
N HIS A 317 -7.60 0.52 33.64
CA HIS A 317 -6.53 1.42 34.07
C HIS A 317 -6.95 2.28 35.27
N THR A 318 -6.25 2.10 36.38
CA THR A 318 -6.68 2.56 37.70
C THR A 318 -5.94 3.76 38.26
N GLY A 319 -4.82 4.25 37.70
CA GLY A 319 -4.09 5.34 38.36
C GLY A 319 -3.13 4.91 39.47
N MET A 320 -2.89 3.60 39.65
CA MET A 320 -2.26 3.05 40.84
C MET A 320 -0.76 2.75 40.62
N PRO A 321 0.15 3.38 41.38
CA PRO A 321 1.58 3.10 41.28
C PRO A 321 1.95 1.77 41.94
N ILE A 322 2.93 1.08 41.38
CA ILE A 322 3.62 -0.04 42.05
C ILE A 322 4.54 0.56 43.13
N PRO A 323 4.39 0.17 44.41
CA PRO A 323 5.17 0.71 45.51
C PRO A 323 6.68 0.61 45.25
N LEU A 324 7.39 1.71 45.50
CA LEU A 324 8.84 1.85 45.30
C LEU A 324 9.34 1.79 43.84
N PHE A 325 8.51 1.40 42.88
CA PHE A 325 8.91 1.27 41.47
C PHE A 325 8.37 2.43 40.62
N SER A 326 7.06 2.68 40.65
CA SER A 326 6.46 3.77 39.88
C SER A 326 6.90 5.12 40.45
N TYR A 327 6.96 6.15 39.61
CA TYR A 327 7.25 7.51 40.03
C TYR A 327 6.20 8.00 41.04
N GLY A 328 6.64 8.70 42.09
CA GLY A 328 5.77 9.17 43.17
C GLY A 328 6.52 9.37 44.49
N GLY A 329 6.76 10.63 44.87
CA GLY A 329 7.57 10.95 46.05
C GLY A 329 6.97 10.42 47.36
N THR A 330 5.67 10.67 47.58
CA THR A 330 4.99 10.20 48.80
C THR A 330 4.87 8.68 48.85
N ALA A 331 4.51 8.04 47.73
CA ALA A 331 4.41 6.59 47.63
C ALA A 331 5.75 5.88 47.93
N ALA A 332 6.87 6.44 47.43
CA ALA A 332 8.21 5.92 47.73
C ALA A 332 8.52 6.00 49.23
N ILE A 333 8.32 7.16 49.87
CA ILE A 333 8.59 7.34 51.31
C ILE A 333 7.71 6.40 52.15
N VAL A 334 6.40 6.33 51.87
CA VAL A 334 5.47 5.47 52.61
C VAL A 334 5.81 3.98 52.42
N GLY A 335 6.21 3.58 51.21
CA GLY A 335 6.71 2.23 50.95
C GLY A 335 7.94 1.88 51.80
N PHE A 336 8.89 2.81 51.92
CA PHE A 336 10.06 2.64 52.78
C PHE A 336 9.72 2.62 54.28
N VAL A 337 8.76 3.44 54.74
CA VAL A 337 8.21 3.37 56.10
C VAL A 337 7.63 1.98 56.36
N ALA A 338 6.85 1.44 55.41
CA ALA A 338 6.25 0.12 55.52
C ALA A 338 7.31 -1.00 55.59
N VAL A 339 8.35 -0.97 54.76
CA VAL A 339 9.48 -1.90 54.87
C VAL A 339 10.21 -1.74 56.21
N GLY A 340 10.40 -0.51 56.68
CA GLY A 340 10.99 -0.21 57.99
C GLY A 340 10.20 -0.81 59.15
N LEU A 341 8.86 -0.76 59.10
CA LEU A 341 8.00 -1.39 60.10
C LEU A 341 8.14 -2.92 60.10
N VAL A 342 8.24 -3.55 58.92
CA VAL A 342 8.48 -5.01 58.81
C VAL A 342 9.83 -5.38 59.44
N LEU A 343 10.87 -4.59 59.20
CA LEU A 343 12.19 -4.76 59.84
C LEU A 343 12.12 -4.60 61.35
N ALA A 344 11.39 -3.59 61.84
CA ALA A 344 11.20 -3.36 63.26
C ALA A 344 10.49 -4.55 63.94
N VAL A 345 9.43 -5.08 63.32
CA VAL A 345 8.70 -6.28 63.77
C VAL A 345 9.61 -7.49 63.84
N ARG A 346 10.45 -7.69 62.82
CA ARG A 346 11.40 -8.81 62.79
C ARG A 346 12.45 -8.70 63.88
N ARG A 347 13.04 -7.52 64.08
CA ARG A 347 14.04 -7.26 65.13
C ARG A 347 13.49 -7.62 66.51
N ASP A 348 12.28 -7.15 66.84
CA ASP A 348 11.62 -7.45 68.12
C ASP A 348 11.27 -8.94 68.28
N GLY A 349 10.98 -9.64 67.18
CA GLY A 349 10.74 -11.09 67.19
C GLY A 349 11.99 -11.95 67.41
N VAL A 350 13.16 -11.45 66.99
CA VAL A 350 14.47 -12.11 67.13
C VAL A 350 15.11 -11.84 68.49
N ALA A 351 15.02 -10.61 69.01
CA ALA A 351 15.50 -10.21 70.33
C ALA A 351 14.66 -10.87 71.45
N ARG A 352 14.98 -12.11 71.83
CA ARG A 352 14.26 -12.86 72.87
C ARG A 352 15.04 -12.87 74.19
N PRO A 353 14.40 -12.50 75.32
CA PRO A 353 14.89 -12.87 76.64
C PRO A 353 14.75 -14.40 76.82
N LEU A 354 15.73 -15.04 77.48
CA LEU A 354 15.78 -16.49 77.74
C LEU A 354 14.55 -17.05 78.49
N TRP A 355 13.75 -16.19 79.12
CA TRP A 355 12.60 -16.53 79.97
C TRP A 355 11.23 -16.30 79.29
N ALA A 356 11.18 -16.01 77.99
CA ALA A 356 9.90 -15.84 77.26
C ALA A 356 9.24 -17.19 76.90
N SER A 357 7.93 -17.32 77.18
CA SER A 357 7.13 -18.53 76.94
C SER A 357 7.13 -19.02 75.48
N GLU A 358 6.99 -20.34 75.30
CA GLU A 358 7.11 -21.02 74.01
C GLU A 358 6.12 -20.56 72.92
N PRO A 359 6.50 -20.64 71.62
CA PRO A 359 5.72 -20.10 70.51
C PRO A 359 4.39 -20.82 70.21
N HIS A 360 4.18 -22.04 70.74
CA HIS A 360 3.09 -22.93 70.31
C HIS A 360 1.68 -22.48 70.73
N ARG A 361 1.53 -21.54 71.68
CA ARG A 361 0.21 -21.02 72.10
C ARG A 361 -0.25 -19.72 71.41
N ARG A 362 0.53 -19.14 70.47
CA ARG A 362 0.16 -17.86 69.84
C ARG A 362 -0.69 -18.09 68.59
N ARG A 363 -1.90 -17.50 68.57
CA ARG A 363 -2.78 -17.47 67.38
C ARG A 363 -2.11 -16.66 66.26
N ARG A 364 -1.42 -17.35 65.35
CA ARG A 364 -0.84 -16.77 64.12
C ARG A 364 -1.92 -16.08 63.27
N PRO A 365 -1.60 -15.12 62.38
CA PRO A 365 -2.57 -14.63 61.40
C PRO A 365 -3.16 -15.80 60.57
N ARG A 366 -4.45 -15.78 60.24
CA ARG A 366 -5.08 -16.84 59.42
C ARG A 366 -4.62 -16.73 57.98
N GLY A 367 -4.34 -17.88 57.35
CA GLY A 367 -4.09 -17.96 55.92
C GLY A 367 -2.79 -17.30 55.44
N LEU A 368 -1.86 -16.90 56.32
CA LEU A 368 -0.66 -16.15 55.94
C LEU A 368 0.16 -16.78 54.80
N SER A 369 0.46 -18.08 54.89
CA SER A 369 1.19 -18.81 53.86
C SER A 369 0.38 -18.96 52.58
N ALA A 370 -0.92 -19.21 52.72
CA ALA A 370 -1.84 -19.38 51.60
C ALA A 370 -1.99 -18.05 50.84
N GLY A 371 -2.16 -16.93 51.54
CA GLY A 371 -2.26 -15.61 50.93
C GLY A 371 -0.97 -15.17 50.23
N ALA A 372 0.20 -15.39 50.85
CA ALA A 372 1.48 -15.13 50.18
C ALA A 372 1.67 -16.00 48.93
N LEU A 373 1.29 -17.29 49.01
CA LEU A 373 1.32 -18.21 47.87
C LEU A 373 0.34 -17.78 46.76
N THR A 374 -0.90 -17.43 47.09
CA THR A 374 -1.91 -16.96 46.14
C THR A 374 -1.43 -15.69 45.43
N LEU A 375 -0.95 -14.69 46.16
CA LEU A 375 -0.41 -13.46 45.56
C LEU A 375 0.77 -13.74 44.64
N THR A 376 1.71 -14.59 45.07
CA THR A 376 2.87 -14.99 44.24
C THR A 376 2.40 -15.74 42.99
N ALA A 377 1.48 -16.69 43.12
CA ALA A 377 0.94 -17.47 42.02
C ALA A 377 0.20 -16.59 41.00
N SER A 378 -0.57 -15.59 41.46
CA SER A 378 -1.21 -14.61 40.57
C SER A 378 -0.19 -13.79 39.80
N LEU A 379 0.84 -13.25 40.46
CA LEU A 379 1.89 -12.48 39.78
C LEU A 379 2.70 -13.34 38.78
N VAL A 380 2.95 -14.61 39.12
CA VAL A 380 3.57 -15.57 38.20
C VAL A 380 2.66 -15.87 37.02
N ALA A 381 1.35 -16.10 37.24
CA ALA A 381 0.39 -16.31 36.17
C ALA A 381 0.33 -15.11 35.21
N MET A 382 0.41 -13.89 35.73
CA MET A 382 0.47 -12.67 34.92
C MET A 382 1.79 -12.53 34.16
N SER A 383 2.90 -12.97 34.74
CA SER A 383 4.19 -13.05 34.03
C SER A 383 4.14 -14.07 32.88
N VAL A 384 3.49 -15.21 33.10
CA VAL A 384 3.23 -16.21 32.06
C VAL A 384 2.30 -15.65 30.98
N PHE A 385 1.26 -14.91 31.37
CA PHE A 385 0.37 -14.23 30.43
C PHE A 385 1.12 -13.20 29.58
N ALA A 386 1.98 -12.37 30.18
CA ALA A 386 2.83 -11.42 29.46
C ALA A 386 3.75 -12.15 28.45
N TRP A 387 4.33 -13.28 28.85
CA TRP A 387 5.13 -14.12 27.98
C TRP A 387 4.30 -14.74 26.83
N GLN A 388 3.09 -15.23 27.12
CA GLN A 388 2.18 -15.76 26.09
C GLN A 388 1.76 -14.68 25.10
N LEU A 389 1.47 -13.47 25.57
CA LEU A 389 1.13 -12.33 24.72
C LEU A 389 2.26 -12.03 23.75
N GLN A 390 3.50 -11.95 24.25
CA GLN A 390 4.69 -11.73 23.43
C GLN A 390 5.00 -12.90 22.49
N HIS A 391 4.84 -14.14 22.95
CA HIS A 391 5.13 -15.33 22.13
C HIS A 391 4.13 -15.48 20.98
N ASN A 392 2.84 -15.27 21.25
CA ASN A 392 1.78 -15.50 20.27
C ASN A 392 1.57 -14.32 19.33
N ARG A 393 1.68 -13.08 19.83
CA ARG A 393 1.33 -11.85 19.08
C ARG A 393 2.47 -10.84 18.99
N GLY A 394 3.68 -11.16 19.42
CA GLY A 394 4.77 -10.19 19.44
C GLY A 394 5.17 -9.67 18.06
N ALA A 395 5.15 -10.51 17.03
CA ALA A 395 5.43 -10.09 15.65
C ALA A 395 4.34 -9.14 15.11
N GLU A 396 3.07 -9.42 15.41
CA GLU A 396 1.92 -8.59 15.06
C GLU A 396 2.02 -7.21 15.74
N PHE A 397 2.24 -7.18 17.05
CA PHE A 397 2.39 -5.93 17.80
C PHE A 397 3.61 -5.12 17.39
N ARG A 398 4.71 -5.78 16.98
CA ARG A 398 5.88 -5.08 16.44
C ARG A 398 5.57 -4.44 15.10
N ALA A 399 4.87 -5.15 14.20
CA ALA A 399 4.41 -4.58 12.94
C ALA A 399 3.44 -3.40 13.16
N MET A 400 2.51 -3.50 14.11
CA MET A 400 1.62 -2.39 14.49
C MET A 400 2.39 -1.18 15.02
N SER A 401 3.39 -1.39 15.90
CA SER A 401 4.27 -0.33 16.39
C SER A 401 4.98 0.37 15.23
N ASP A 402 5.59 -0.40 14.33
CA ASP A 402 6.32 0.12 13.17
C ASP A 402 5.41 0.92 12.23
N GLN A 403 4.17 0.44 11.99
CA GLN A 403 3.20 1.16 11.16
C GLN A 403 2.69 2.46 11.79
N GLN A 404 2.57 2.52 13.12
CA GLN A 404 2.08 3.71 13.83
C GLN A 404 3.11 4.84 13.83
N ILE A 405 4.40 4.49 13.94
CA ILE A 405 5.48 5.45 13.95
C ILE A 405 5.97 5.83 12.55
N MET A 406 5.64 5.08 11.50
CA MET A 406 6.13 5.37 10.14
C MET A 406 5.08 6.02 9.24
N ARG A 407 5.50 7.05 8.52
CA ARG A 407 4.81 7.60 7.35
C ARG A 407 5.74 7.52 6.16
N CYS A 408 5.31 6.90 5.05
CA CYS A 408 6.14 6.73 3.87
C CYS A 408 5.63 7.60 2.73
N ILE A 409 6.53 8.40 2.17
CA ILE A 409 6.31 9.26 1.01
C ILE A 409 6.79 8.47 -0.20
N ARG A 410 5.94 8.36 -1.22
CA ARG A 410 6.26 7.65 -2.46
C ARG A 410 7.29 8.43 -3.27
N LEU A 411 8.30 7.72 -3.79
CA LEU A 411 9.24 8.24 -4.77
C LEU A 411 8.93 7.60 -6.12
N PRO A 412 8.25 8.30 -7.05
CA PRO A 412 7.86 7.71 -8.32
C PRO A 412 9.07 7.33 -9.17
N ALA A 413 8.97 6.20 -9.88
CA ALA A 413 9.98 5.78 -10.83
C ALA A 413 9.90 6.56 -12.14
N GLU A 414 11.07 6.83 -12.73
CA GLU A 414 11.14 7.33 -14.09
C GLU A 414 10.69 6.24 -15.06
N ARG A 415 9.81 6.60 -15.98
CA ARG A 415 9.29 5.68 -16.99
C ARG A 415 10.32 5.49 -18.12
N GLY A 416 10.46 4.30 -18.68
CA GLY A 416 11.37 4.05 -19.80
C GLY A 416 10.98 4.81 -21.07
N LEU A 417 11.92 5.14 -21.93
CA LEU A 417 11.67 5.81 -23.22
C LEU A 417 11.03 4.84 -24.22
N ILE A 418 10.38 5.36 -25.26
CA ILE A 418 10.03 4.57 -26.45
C ILE A 418 10.85 5.12 -27.61
N LEU A 419 11.60 4.24 -28.27
CA LEU A 419 12.58 4.58 -29.30
C LEU A 419 12.19 3.90 -30.63
N ASP A 420 12.44 4.57 -31.75
CA ASP A 420 12.34 3.96 -33.07
C ASP A 420 13.48 2.96 -33.31
N ARG A 421 13.47 2.29 -34.47
CA ARG A 421 14.49 1.31 -34.84
C ARG A 421 15.92 1.88 -34.95
N ASN A 422 16.06 3.20 -35.10
CA ASN A 422 17.32 3.92 -35.25
C ASN A 422 17.76 4.59 -33.93
N GLY A 423 17.01 4.39 -32.84
CA GLY A 423 17.28 4.96 -31.52
C GLY A 423 16.74 6.38 -31.32
N ILE A 424 15.89 6.88 -32.22
CA ILE A 424 15.26 8.19 -32.10
C ILE A 424 14.15 8.12 -31.05
N PRO A 425 14.13 8.99 -30.02
CA PRO A 425 13.04 9.03 -29.05
C PRO A 425 11.71 9.40 -29.68
N LEU A 426 10.74 8.49 -29.57
CA LEU A 426 9.34 8.70 -29.94
C LEU A 426 8.51 9.16 -28.74
N VAL A 427 8.91 8.75 -27.54
CA VAL A 427 8.36 9.20 -26.27
C VAL A 427 9.48 9.47 -25.30
N GLU A 428 9.43 10.64 -24.69
CA GLU A 428 10.42 11.11 -23.73
C GLU A 428 9.79 11.52 -22.40
N ASN A 429 10.64 11.66 -21.38
CA ASN A 429 10.25 12.31 -20.13
C ASN A 429 10.89 13.69 -20.13
N VAL A 430 10.07 14.74 -20.03
CA VAL A 430 10.58 16.07 -19.73
C VAL A 430 11.05 16.02 -18.28
N ALA A 431 12.37 16.07 -18.09
CA ALA A 431 13.00 15.82 -16.81
C ALA A 431 12.81 17.03 -15.88
N GLU A 432 11.76 16.94 -15.07
CA GLU A 432 11.44 17.89 -14.00
C GLU A 432 11.46 17.15 -12.67
N TYR A 433 11.98 17.81 -11.64
CA TYR A 433 11.92 17.35 -10.26
C TYR A 433 11.18 18.39 -9.44
N THR A 434 10.25 17.93 -8.62
CA THR A 434 9.58 18.75 -7.63
C THR A 434 10.36 18.67 -6.32
N VAL A 435 10.69 19.82 -5.75
CA VAL A 435 11.26 19.91 -4.42
C VAL A 435 10.12 20.11 -3.42
N ALA A 436 10.02 19.19 -2.46
CA ALA A 436 9.07 19.28 -1.38
C ALA A 436 9.81 19.40 -0.04
N VAL A 437 9.28 20.22 0.86
CA VAL A 437 9.84 20.43 2.19
C VAL A 437 8.86 19.88 3.23
N VAL A 438 9.36 19.00 4.09
CA VAL A 438 8.67 18.58 5.30
C VAL A 438 8.92 19.64 6.36
N ALA A 439 8.02 20.63 6.44
CA ALA A 439 8.18 21.87 7.20
C ALA A 439 8.61 21.66 8.67
N GLN A 440 8.22 20.54 9.29
CA GLN A 440 8.56 20.24 10.68
C GLN A 440 9.93 19.57 10.87
N MET A 441 10.53 19.01 9.82
CA MET A 441 11.92 18.50 9.83
C MET A 441 12.92 19.51 9.26
N PHE A 442 12.42 20.50 8.53
CA PHE A 442 13.19 21.62 8.04
C PHE A 442 13.06 22.75 9.05
N ASP A 443 14.07 22.95 9.90
CA ASP A 443 14.03 24.05 10.86
C ASP A 443 14.06 25.39 10.09
N GLU A 444 12.90 26.03 9.97
CA GLU A 444 12.76 27.34 9.34
C GLU A 444 13.58 28.41 10.06
N ASN A 445 13.98 28.18 11.32
CA ASN A 445 14.85 29.06 12.10
C ASN A 445 16.36 28.74 11.91
N ASP A 446 16.72 27.66 11.23
CA ASP A 446 18.09 27.42 10.76
C ASP A 446 18.36 28.26 9.51
N ASP A 447 18.81 29.50 9.73
CA ASP A 447 19.22 30.45 8.69
C ASP A 447 20.19 29.85 7.67
N GLY A 448 21.02 28.90 8.09
CA GLY A 448 22.00 28.23 7.23
C GLY A 448 21.35 27.22 6.28
N ALA A 449 20.45 26.36 6.78
CA ALA A 449 19.70 25.42 5.93
C ALA A 449 18.77 26.15 4.96
N ARG A 450 18.07 27.19 5.43
CA ARG A 450 17.18 28.03 4.61
C ARG A 450 17.92 28.77 3.51
N SER A 451 19.03 29.44 3.82
CA SER A 451 19.81 30.16 2.82
C SER A 451 20.40 29.23 1.76
N ARG A 452 20.83 28.02 2.15
CA ARG A 452 21.32 27.00 1.22
C ARG A 452 20.23 26.50 0.28
N LEU A 453 19.05 26.16 0.80
CA LEU A 453 17.94 25.69 -0.04
C LEU A 453 17.47 26.79 -1.00
N ALA A 454 17.31 28.01 -0.51
CA ALA A 454 16.90 29.16 -1.33
C ALA A 454 17.91 29.42 -2.47
N ALA A 455 19.21 29.38 -2.18
CA ALA A 455 20.26 29.52 -3.20
C ALA A 455 20.22 28.41 -4.26
N LEU A 456 19.96 27.16 -3.85
CA LEU A 456 19.87 26.02 -4.78
C LEU A 456 18.61 26.08 -5.67
N LEU A 457 17.50 26.61 -5.13
CA LEU A 457 16.24 26.85 -5.84
C LEU A 457 16.26 28.15 -6.67
N ALA A 458 17.33 28.95 -6.59
CA ALA A 458 17.41 30.29 -7.18
C ALA A 458 16.24 31.22 -6.75
N THR A 459 15.84 31.13 -5.48
CA THR A 459 14.81 31.97 -4.85
C THR A 459 15.37 32.71 -3.63
N SER A 460 14.61 33.63 -3.03
CA SER A 460 15.01 34.31 -1.80
C SER A 460 14.61 33.49 -0.55
N PRO A 461 15.38 33.59 0.56
CA PRO A 461 15.00 32.96 1.84
C PRO A 461 13.60 33.39 2.34
N ASP A 462 13.21 34.63 2.09
CA ASP A 462 11.91 35.19 2.49
C ASP A 462 10.76 34.55 1.69
N ALA A 463 10.92 34.44 0.37
CA ALA A 463 9.93 33.80 -0.50
C ALA A 463 9.77 32.30 -0.18
N LEU A 464 10.88 31.62 0.16
CA LEU A 464 10.85 30.23 0.60
C LEU A 464 10.09 30.09 1.93
N THR A 465 10.27 31.03 2.88
CA THR A 465 9.56 31.02 4.16
C THR A 465 8.05 31.22 3.96
N GLU A 466 7.65 32.13 3.07
CA GLU A 466 6.23 32.35 2.74
C GLU A 466 5.59 31.11 2.11
N LEU A 467 6.29 30.44 1.19
CA LEU A 467 5.83 29.18 0.57
C LEU A 467 5.62 28.08 1.61
N ILE A 468 6.57 27.89 2.53
CA ILE A 468 6.46 26.85 3.57
C ILE A 468 5.37 27.21 4.60
N GLY A 469 5.25 28.50 4.95
CA GLY A 469 4.25 29.02 5.88
C GLY A 469 2.80 28.96 5.35
N GLY A 470 2.62 28.95 4.03
CA GLY A 470 1.30 28.88 3.35
C GLY A 470 0.61 27.51 3.36
N ARG A 471 1.12 26.53 4.12
CA ARG A 471 0.57 25.17 4.21
C ARG A 471 -0.89 25.14 4.70
N GLY A 472 -1.69 24.23 4.14
CA GLY A 472 -3.01 23.92 4.70
C GLY A 472 -2.91 23.21 6.06
N GLU A 473 -3.90 23.39 6.94
CA GLU A 473 -3.99 22.60 8.18
C GLU A 473 -4.00 21.10 7.86
N GLY A 474 -2.96 20.36 8.28
CA GLY A 474 -2.83 18.91 8.08
C GLY A 474 -1.85 18.46 6.98
N GLU A 475 -1.31 19.38 6.17
CA GLU A 475 -0.29 19.03 5.18
C GLU A 475 1.10 18.92 5.84
N SER A 476 1.74 17.76 5.67
CA SER A 476 3.06 17.46 6.23
C SER A 476 4.23 17.87 5.33
N ASN A 477 3.97 18.02 4.03
CA ASN A 477 4.95 18.35 3.00
C ASN A 477 4.40 19.46 2.09
N VAL A 478 5.24 20.45 1.79
CA VAL A 478 4.91 21.59 0.92
C VAL A 478 5.78 21.56 -0.31
N VAL A 479 5.19 21.69 -1.49
CA VAL A 479 5.96 21.86 -2.73
C VAL A 479 6.53 23.26 -2.80
N VAL A 480 7.85 23.39 -2.84
CA VAL A 480 8.56 24.69 -2.81
C VAL A 480 9.18 25.07 -4.15
N GLY A 481 9.17 24.17 -5.14
CA GLY A 481 9.66 24.47 -6.48
C GLY A 481 9.69 23.28 -7.42
N THR A 482 9.88 23.56 -8.71
CA THR A 482 10.19 22.58 -9.75
C THR A 482 11.52 22.96 -10.38
N ILE A 483 12.42 21.99 -10.55
CA ILE A 483 13.82 22.21 -10.93
C ILE A 483 14.30 21.23 -12.00
N ALA A 484 15.39 21.60 -12.67
CA ALA A 484 16.06 20.78 -13.65
C ALA A 484 16.92 19.66 -13.00
N PRO A 485 17.33 18.62 -13.76
CA PRO A 485 18.05 17.46 -13.21
C PRO A 485 19.40 17.78 -12.57
N ASP A 486 20.11 18.80 -13.07
CA ASP A 486 21.39 19.24 -12.53
C ASP A 486 21.23 19.95 -11.17
N GLN A 487 20.16 20.75 -11.01
CA GLN A 487 19.78 21.35 -9.73
C GLN A 487 19.32 20.27 -8.74
N ALA A 488 18.55 19.29 -9.22
CA ALA A 488 18.06 18.17 -8.40
C ALA A 488 19.22 17.40 -7.76
N ARG A 489 20.25 17.06 -8.54
CA ARG A 489 21.47 16.42 -8.02
C ARG A 489 22.15 17.26 -6.94
N ARG A 490 22.32 18.56 -7.17
CA ARG A 490 22.93 19.48 -6.19
C ARG A 490 22.15 19.55 -4.87
N ILE A 491 20.81 19.51 -4.91
CA ILE A 491 19.98 19.51 -3.70
C ILE A 491 20.06 18.17 -2.96
N VAL A 492 20.05 17.04 -3.68
CA VAL A 492 20.21 15.72 -3.08
C VAL A 492 21.58 15.58 -2.41
N ASP A 493 22.65 16.05 -3.06
CA ASP A 493 24.01 16.02 -2.53
C ASP A 493 24.19 16.93 -1.31
N ALA A 494 23.40 18.00 -1.20
CA ALA A 494 23.42 18.92 -0.05
C ALA A 494 22.86 18.29 1.24
N ARG A 495 22.14 17.15 1.15
CA ARG A 495 21.60 16.39 2.29
C ARG A 495 20.87 17.25 3.32
N LEU A 496 20.08 18.22 2.85
CA LEU A 496 19.33 19.13 3.70
C LEU A 496 18.20 18.37 4.43
N PRO A 497 18.13 18.41 5.77
CA PRO A 497 17.07 17.75 6.53
C PRO A 497 15.68 18.23 6.10
N GLY A 498 14.72 17.30 5.95
CA GLY A 498 13.35 17.65 5.56
C GLY A 498 13.16 18.05 4.10
N VAL A 499 14.20 18.10 3.27
CA VAL A 499 14.08 18.40 1.83
C VAL A 499 14.01 17.11 1.01
N LEU A 500 12.97 17.00 0.20
CA LEU A 500 12.69 15.88 -0.69
C LEU A 500 12.78 16.35 -2.13
N VAL A 501 13.48 15.60 -2.97
CA VAL A 501 13.52 15.82 -4.42
C VAL A 501 12.79 14.66 -5.06
N VAL A 502 11.64 14.95 -5.67
CA VAL A 502 10.71 13.96 -6.20
C VAL A 502 10.70 14.08 -7.73
N PRO A 503 10.95 13.01 -8.49
CA PRO A 503 10.76 13.04 -9.93
C PRO A 503 9.31 13.42 -10.26
N SER A 504 9.10 14.51 -11.00
CA SER A 504 7.78 15.00 -11.40
C SER A 504 7.58 15.01 -12.91
N GLY A 505 8.62 14.61 -13.65
CA GLY A 505 8.70 14.68 -15.10
C GLY A 505 7.43 14.28 -15.84
N ARG A 506 7.08 15.07 -16.85
CA ARG A 506 5.89 14.84 -17.67
C ARG A 506 6.26 13.98 -18.86
N ARG A 507 5.38 13.04 -19.19
CA ARG A 507 5.50 12.24 -20.41
C ARG A 507 5.22 13.12 -21.61
N HIS A 508 6.14 13.19 -22.56
CA HIS A 508 6.07 14.05 -23.73
C HIS A 508 6.18 13.23 -25.01
N TYR A 509 5.35 13.59 -25.99
CA TYR A 509 5.23 12.93 -27.29
C TYR A 509 5.64 13.94 -28.38
N PRO A 510 6.93 14.00 -28.78
CA PRO A 510 7.46 15.04 -29.67
C PRO A 510 6.76 15.13 -31.03
N HIS A 511 6.18 14.02 -31.49
CA HIS A 511 5.52 13.92 -32.80
C HIS A 511 3.99 14.01 -32.74
N GLY A 512 3.42 14.32 -31.56
CA GLY A 512 1.99 14.57 -31.36
C GLY A 512 1.08 13.58 -32.08
N ALA A 513 0.19 14.11 -32.93
CA ALA A 513 -0.84 13.35 -33.64
C ALA A 513 -0.33 12.28 -34.63
N VAL A 514 0.91 12.39 -35.11
CA VAL A 514 1.48 11.48 -36.13
C VAL A 514 1.62 10.04 -35.60
N LEU A 515 1.93 9.90 -34.32
CA LEU A 515 2.14 8.61 -33.65
C LEU A 515 1.10 8.32 -32.56
N GLY A 516 0.11 9.21 -32.40
CA GLY A 516 -0.83 9.19 -31.29
C GLY A 516 -1.51 7.84 -31.06
N SER A 517 -2.11 7.29 -32.11
CA SER A 517 -2.86 6.03 -32.08
C SER A 517 -1.97 4.78 -31.96
N VAL A 518 -0.66 4.90 -32.18
CA VAL A 518 0.32 3.80 -32.01
C VAL A 518 0.89 3.84 -30.59
N LEU A 519 1.43 4.98 -30.17
CA LEU A 519 2.08 5.13 -28.88
C LEU A 519 1.07 5.07 -27.73
N GLY A 520 -0.09 5.69 -27.91
CA GLY A 520 -1.04 5.95 -26.83
C GLY A 520 -0.46 6.84 -25.74
N HIS A 521 -1.19 6.97 -24.64
CA HIS A 521 -0.86 7.92 -23.58
C HIS A 521 -0.80 7.28 -22.20
N VAL A 522 -0.22 8.02 -21.25
CA VAL A 522 -0.26 7.71 -19.82
C VAL A 522 -1.40 8.47 -19.14
N GLY A 523 -1.84 8.00 -17.98
CA GLY A 523 -2.85 8.62 -17.14
C GLY A 523 -2.72 8.16 -15.70
N VAL A 524 -3.56 8.71 -14.82
CA VAL A 524 -3.65 8.25 -13.43
C VAL A 524 -4.34 6.89 -13.39
N ALA A 525 -3.84 5.99 -12.54
CA ALA A 525 -4.39 4.67 -12.33
C ALA A 525 -5.83 4.74 -11.80
N ASP A 526 -6.72 3.99 -12.43
CA ASP A 526 -8.12 3.83 -12.02
C ASP A 526 -8.34 2.48 -11.31
N PRO A 527 -9.56 2.18 -10.82
CA PRO A 527 -9.83 0.92 -10.13
C PRO A 527 -9.49 -0.33 -10.96
N ASP A 528 -9.71 -0.30 -12.28
CA ASP A 528 -9.41 -1.43 -13.17
C ASP A 528 -7.89 -1.65 -13.25
N ASP A 529 -7.10 -0.57 -13.29
CA ASP A 529 -5.64 -0.66 -13.22
C ASP A 529 -5.15 -1.24 -11.89
N MET A 530 -5.81 -0.89 -10.78
CA MET A 530 -5.48 -1.39 -9.44
C MET A 530 -5.91 -2.85 -9.24
N GLU A 531 -6.98 -3.30 -9.89
CA GLU A 531 -7.34 -4.73 -9.91
C GLU A 531 -6.28 -5.54 -10.69
N ARG A 532 -5.83 -5.01 -11.84
CA ARG A 532 -4.76 -5.62 -12.64
C ARG A 532 -3.42 -5.63 -11.90
N TRP A 533 -3.15 -4.60 -11.10
CA TRP A 533 -1.91 -4.44 -10.34
C TRP A 533 -2.21 -4.06 -8.88
N PRO A 534 -2.50 -5.04 -7.99
CA PRO A 534 -2.96 -4.79 -6.62
C PRO A 534 -2.00 -3.99 -5.73
N HIS A 535 -0.73 -3.89 -6.11
CA HIS A 535 0.31 -3.16 -5.38
C HIS A 535 0.53 -1.74 -5.91
N LEU A 536 -0.25 -1.27 -6.88
CA LEU A 536 -0.20 0.12 -7.34
C LEU A 536 -0.66 1.06 -6.22
N ALA A 537 0.19 2.02 -5.88
CA ALA A 537 -0.21 3.10 -4.99
C ALA A 537 -1.27 3.99 -5.67
N LEU A 538 -2.14 4.61 -4.86
CA LEU A 538 -3.07 5.61 -5.35
C LEU A 538 -2.32 6.76 -6.06
N GLY A 539 -2.91 7.30 -7.13
CA GLY A 539 -2.28 8.36 -7.93
C GLY A 539 -1.13 7.91 -8.84
N SER A 540 -0.90 6.60 -8.97
CA SER A 540 0.12 6.06 -9.89
C SER A 540 -0.12 6.47 -11.33
N ARG A 541 0.97 6.69 -12.08
CA ARG A 541 0.91 6.93 -13.53
C ARG A 541 1.07 5.61 -14.27
N VAL A 542 0.11 5.27 -15.12
CA VAL A 542 0.07 4.01 -15.89
C VAL A 542 -0.29 4.29 -17.35
N GLY A 543 0.10 3.39 -18.25
CA GLY A 543 -0.27 3.47 -19.66
C GLY A 543 -1.75 3.15 -19.89
N LYS A 544 -2.47 4.04 -20.58
CA LYS A 544 -3.93 3.95 -20.79
C LYS A 544 -4.32 3.55 -22.21
N ALA A 545 -3.45 3.78 -23.20
CA ALA A 545 -3.68 3.42 -24.59
C ALA A 545 -2.39 2.97 -25.29
N GLY A 546 -2.53 2.39 -26.50
CA GLY A 546 -1.41 2.08 -27.40
C GLY A 546 -0.28 1.23 -26.78
N LEU A 547 0.94 1.46 -27.25
CA LEU A 547 2.15 0.83 -26.72
C LEU A 547 2.41 1.17 -25.25
N GLU A 548 2.04 2.37 -24.80
CA GLU A 548 2.14 2.77 -23.39
C GLU A 548 1.35 1.80 -22.48
N LYS A 549 0.15 1.39 -22.88
CA LYS A 549 -0.67 0.40 -22.15
C LYS A 549 -0.19 -1.04 -22.36
N GLN A 550 0.19 -1.39 -23.59
CA GLN A 550 0.65 -2.75 -23.91
C GLN A 550 1.89 -3.13 -23.10
N TYR A 551 2.86 -2.23 -23.03
CA TYR A 551 4.17 -2.47 -22.40
C TYR A 551 4.33 -1.72 -21.07
N ASP A 552 3.22 -1.34 -20.42
CA ASP A 552 3.22 -0.58 -19.16
C ASP A 552 4.09 -1.23 -18.08
N ALA A 553 4.04 -2.56 -17.94
CA ALA A 553 4.83 -3.29 -16.95
C ALA A 553 6.35 -3.14 -17.15
N LEU A 554 6.82 -3.01 -18.39
CA LEU A 554 8.23 -2.78 -18.71
C LEU A 554 8.60 -1.31 -18.57
N LEU A 555 7.70 -0.43 -19.03
CA LEU A 555 7.93 1.02 -19.08
C LEU A 555 7.84 1.68 -17.69
N ARG A 556 6.93 1.25 -16.81
CA ARG A 556 6.60 1.94 -15.55
C ARG A 556 7.75 2.02 -14.56
N GLY A 557 8.62 1.01 -14.53
CA GLY A 557 9.59 0.85 -13.45
C GLY A 557 8.92 0.49 -12.12
N SER A 558 9.69 0.57 -11.03
CA SER A 558 9.20 0.29 -9.68
C SER A 558 9.48 1.47 -8.77
N ASP A 559 8.43 2.02 -8.17
CA ASP A 559 8.55 3.15 -7.27
C ASP A 559 9.38 2.83 -6.03
N GLY A 560 10.08 3.86 -5.57
CA GLY A 560 10.74 3.88 -4.27
C GLY A 560 9.85 4.48 -3.19
N LYS A 561 10.42 4.62 -1.99
CA LYS A 561 9.76 5.26 -0.85
C LYS A 561 10.80 5.93 0.05
N GLN A 562 10.42 7.05 0.65
CA GLN A 562 11.12 7.68 1.75
C GLN A 562 10.20 7.64 2.97
N CYS A 563 10.53 6.81 3.96
CA CYS A 563 9.81 6.77 5.22
C CYS A 563 10.36 7.81 6.19
N ILE A 564 9.48 8.32 7.06
CA ILE A 564 9.77 9.25 8.14
C ILE A 564 9.10 8.71 9.40
N TYR A 565 9.79 8.83 10.52
CA TYR A 565 9.24 8.52 11.83
C TYR A 565 8.45 9.71 12.35
N VAL A 566 7.24 9.49 12.82
CA VAL A 566 6.34 10.52 13.36
C VAL A 566 6.02 10.26 14.82
N SER A 567 5.80 11.32 15.58
CA SER A 567 5.29 11.27 16.95
C SER A 567 3.78 10.99 16.97
N PRO A 568 3.18 10.70 18.15
CA PRO A 568 1.73 10.55 18.28
C PRO A 568 0.93 11.78 17.83
N SER A 569 1.52 12.96 17.90
CA SER A 569 0.92 14.22 17.41
C SER A 569 1.09 14.44 15.91
N GLY A 570 1.64 13.46 15.18
CA GLY A 570 1.92 13.52 13.75
C GLY A 570 3.18 14.32 13.38
N ARG A 571 4.01 14.71 14.36
CA ARG A 571 5.22 15.49 14.11
C ARG A 571 6.34 14.59 13.60
N PRO A 572 6.93 14.82 12.41
CA PRO A 572 8.13 14.12 11.96
C PRO A 572 9.31 14.32 12.93
N VAL A 573 9.97 13.23 13.31
CA VAL A 573 11.09 13.23 14.27
C VAL A 573 12.41 12.84 13.61
N ALA A 574 12.40 11.82 12.74
CA ALA A 574 13.61 11.31 12.10
C ALA A 574 13.31 10.71 10.73
N THR A 575 14.30 10.67 9.84
CA THR A 575 14.20 9.93 8.58
C THR A 575 14.24 8.42 8.83
N GLY A 576 13.34 7.68 8.22
CA GLY A 576 13.30 6.22 8.22
C GLY A 576 13.93 5.61 6.97
N GLU A 577 13.53 4.37 6.69
CA GLU A 577 13.99 3.61 5.53
C GLU A 577 13.77 4.39 4.22
N ARG A 578 14.81 4.42 3.38
CA ARG A 578 14.75 4.92 2.01
C ARG A 578 14.98 3.77 1.05
N VAL A 579 14.08 3.62 0.08
CA VAL A 579 14.23 2.74 -1.07
C VAL A 579 14.21 3.65 -2.30
N ASP A 580 15.31 3.66 -3.06
CA ASP A 580 15.37 4.47 -4.28
C ASP A 580 14.50 3.84 -5.38
N PRO A 581 13.81 4.66 -6.20
CA PRO A 581 13.02 4.16 -7.32
C PRO A 581 13.91 3.54 -8.39
N MET A 582 13.43 2.45 -9.01
CA MET A 582 14.07 1.87 -10.18
C MET A 582 13.34 2.30 -11.45
N ARG A 583 14.08 2.96 -12.34
CA ARG A 583 13.59 3.39 -13.64
C ARG A 583 13.12 2.20 -14.48
N GLY A 584 12.07 2.41 -15.27
CA GLY A 584 11.59 1.42 -16.24
C GLY A 584 12.52 1.23 -17.43
N HIS A 585 12.30 0.15 -18.18
CA HIS A 585 13.08 -0.20 -19.35
C HIS A 585 12.67 0.62 -20.58
N ASP A 586 13.65 1.02 -21.38
CA ASP A 586 13.36 1.63 -22.69
C ASP A 586 12.83 0.57 -23.65
N LEU A 587 11.82 0.91 -24.44
CA LEU A 587 11.23 0.07 -25.48
C LEU A 587 11.76 0.49 -26.85
N ARG A 588 12.33 -0.45 -27.61
CA ARG A 588 12.80 -0.21 -28.99
C ARG A 588 11.82 -0.83 -29.97
N LEU A 589 11.38 -0.06 -30.96
CA LEU A 589 10.42 -0.50 -31.96
C LEU A 589 11.11 -0.92 -33.27
N HIS A 590 10.40 -1.70 -34.09
CA HIS A 590 10.70 -1.91 -35.51
C HIS A 590 10.31 -0.71 -36.37
N LEU A 591 9.46 0.17 -35.84
CA LEU A 591 8.98 1.38 -36.51
C LEU A 591 10.15 2.26 -36.94
N ASP A 592 10.10 2.74 -38.18
CA ASP A 592 11.00 3.75 -38.73
C ASP A 592 10.27 5.09 -38.76
N LEU A 593 10.74 6.06 -37.98
CA LEU A 593 10.06 7.34 -37.84
C LEU A 593 9.92 8.08 -39.18
N GLY A 594 10.96 8.05 -40.01
CA GLY A 594 10.96 8.72 -41.31
C GLY A 594 9.96 8.10 -42.28
N MET A 595 9.87 6.77 -42.30
CA MET A 595 8.87 6.06 -43.09
C MET A 595 7.44 6.35 -42.59
N HIS A 596 7.26 6.38 -41.27
CA HIS A 596 5.94 6.62 -40.67
C HIS A 596 5.44 8.04 -40.90
N ILE A 597 6.28 9.07 -40.77
CA ILE A 597 5.93 10.46 -41.12
C ILE A 597 5.53 10.54 -42.60
N LEU A 598 6.34 9.98 -43.50
CA LEU A 598 6.04 9.97 -44.93
C LEU A 598 4.69 9.30 -45.24
N ALA A 599 4.39 8.18 -44.58
CA ALA A 599 3.12 7.48 -44.71
C ALA A 599 1.95 8.34 -44.24
N THR A 600 2.07 8.95 -43.07
CA THR A 600 1.03 9.83 -42.51
C THR A 600 0.77 11.05 -43.40
N ASP A 601 1.81 11.73 -43.87
CA ASP A 601 1.66 12.93 -44.73
C ASP A 601 1.03 12.58 -46.08
N ALA A 602 1.51 11.51 -46.72
CA ALA A 602 0.97 11.05 -48.01
C ALA A 602 -0.49 10.60 -47.87
N LEU A 603 -0.83 9.96 -46.75
CA LEU A 603 -2.18 9.51 -46.45
C LEU A 603 -3.12 10.67 -46.13
N ALA A 604 -2.68 11.64 -45.35
CA ALA A 604 -3.45 12.85 -45.04
C ALA A 604 -3.77 13.64 -46.31
N GLU A 605 -2.80 13.75 -47.21
CA GLU A 605 -3.01 14.36 -48.52
C GLU A 605 -4.03 13.57 -49.37
N ALA A 606 -3.94 12.24 -49.38
CA ALA A 606 -4.87 11.40 -50.12
C ALA A 606 -6.31 11.54 -49.58
N VAL A 607 -6.50 11.47 -48.26
CA VAL A 607 -7.80 11.68 -47.60
C VAL A 607 -8.38 13.05 -47.95
N ARG A 608 -7.57 14.11 -47.84
CA ARG A 608 -7.99 15.49 -48.11
C ARG A 608 -8.40 15.70 -49.58
N THR A 609 -7.59 15.23 -50.52
CA THR A 609 -7.82 15.42 -51.96
C THR A 609 -8.98 14.58 -52.49
N SER A 610 -9.18 13.37 -51.94
CA SER A 610 -10.31 12.52 -52.30
C SER A 610 -11.61 12.89 -51.59
N LYS A 611 -11.57 13.80 -50.61
CA LYS A 611 -12.67 14.08 -49.67
C LYS A 611 -13.10 12.85 -48.87
N GLY A 612 -12.16 11.94 -48.61
CA GLY A 612 -12.35 10.84 -47.67
C GLY A 612 -12.42 11.38 -46.25
N ASP A 613 -12.90 10.56 -45.32
CA ASP A 613 -12.99 10.94 -43.91
C ASP A 613 -11.89 10.33 -43.03
N LEU A 614 -11.31 9.19 -43.45
CA LEU A 614 -10.17 8.56 -42.80
C LEU A 614 -9.28 7.80 -43.79
N GLY A 615 -8.06 7.51 -43.33
CA GLY A 615 -7.11 6.68 -44.03
C GLY A 615 -6.21 5.90 -43.09
N ALA A 616 -5.68 4.79 -43.60
CA ALA A 616 -4.71 3.94 -42.90
C ALA A 616 -3.64 3.40 -43.86
N ALA A 617 -2.41 3.31 -43.39
CA ALA A 617 -1.31 2.71 -44.14
C ALA A 617 -0.46 1.79 -43.26
N VAL A 618 -0.17 0.60 -43.76
CA VAL A 618 0.66 -0.42 -43.12
C VAL A 618 1.89 -0.63 -43.97
N VAL A 619 3.07 -0.51 -43.39
CA VAL A 619 4.36 -0.91 -44.00
C VAL A 619 4.98 -1.96 -43.09
N MET A 620 5.16 -3.18 -43.60
CA MET A 620 5.55 -4.33 -42.78
C MET A 620 6.58 -5.18 -43.53
N ASP A 621 7.58 -5.69 -42.82
CA ASP A 621 8.47 -6.72 -43.38
C ASP A 621 7.65 -7.99 -43.63
N ALA A 622 7.62 -8.43 -44.89
CA ALA A 622 6.77 -9.53 -45.33
C ALA A 622 7.19 -10.88 -44.76
N ARG A 623 8.43 -11.01 -44.27
CA ARG A 623 9.03 -12.27 -43.80
C ARG A 623 8.93 -12.42 -42.30
N THR A 624 9.04 -11.31 -41.57
CA THR A 624 9.10 -11.33 -40.09
C THR A 624 7.84 -10.79 -39.43
N GLY A 625 7.05 -9.94 -40.12
CA GLY A 625 5.94 -9.22 -39.51
C GLY A 625 6.37 -7.93 -38.78
N ALA A 626 7.64 -7.54 -38.84
CA ALA A 626 8.11 -6.29 -38.26
C ALA A 626 7.39 -5.08 -38.91
N VAL A 627 6.65 -4.31 -38.12
CA VAL A 627 5.88 -3.16 -38.62
C VAL A 627 6.77 -1.92 -38.62
N LEU A 628 7.08 -1.41 -39.82
CA LEU A 628 7.92 -0.22 -40.02
C LEU A 628 7.12 1.08 -39.99
N ALA A 629 5.85 1.04 -40.38
CA ALA A 629 4.92 2.16 -40.25
C ALA A 629 3.48 1.64 -40.10
N LEU A 630 2.72 2.31 -39.24
CA LEU A 630 1.31 2.00 -38.94
C LEU A 630 0.50 3.29 -38.90
N ALA A 631 0.46 4.00 -40.02
CA ALA A 631 -0.13 5.34 -40.09
C ALA A 631 -1.66 5.29 -40.05
N SER A 632 -2.24 6.25 -39.35
CA SER A 632 -3.69 6.40 -39.17
C SER A 632 -4.05 7.89 -39.22
N VAL A 633 -4.96 8.26 -40.11
CA VAL A 633 -5.43 9.64 -40.27
C VAL A 633 -6.96 9.66 -40.19
N PRO A 634 -7.59 10.59 -39.43
CA PRO A 634 -6.95 11.59 -38.56
C PRO A 634 -6.31 10.98 -37.31
N GLY A 635 -5.31 11.67 -36.74
CA GLY A 635 -4.63 11.29 -35.50
C GLY A 635 -4.93 12.24 -34.33
N ALA A 636 -4.64 11.80 -33.11
CA ALA A 636 -4.85 12.53 -31.86
C ALA A 636 -3.51 12.84 -31.16
N ASP A 637 -3.39 14.03 -30.57
CA ASP A 637 -2.21 14.37 -29.76
C ASP A 637 -2.33 13.72 -28.38
N ASN A 638 -1.30 12.97 -27.98
CA ASN A 638 -1.25 12.30 -26.68
C ASN A 638 -0.80 13.22 -25.54
N ASN A 639 -0.21 14.38 -25.85
CA ASN A 639 0.25 15.34 -24.84
C ASN A 639 -0.91 15.94 -24.02
N VAL A 640 -2.15 15.92 -24.53
CA VAL A 640 -3.32 16.48 -23.84
C VAL A 640 -3.83 15.60 -22.68
N TYR A 641 -3.42 14.33 -22.61
CA TYR A 641 -3.94 13.37 -21.63
C TYR A 641 -3.10 13.24 -20.36
N GLY A 642 -1.78 13.40 -20.49
CA GLY A 642 -0.84 13.07 -19.41
C GLY A 642 -0.99 14.02 -18.23
N PRO A 643 -0.81 13.58 -16.97
CA PRO A 643 -1.06 14.44 -15.81
C PRO A 643 -0.05 15.60 -15.72
N PRO A 644 -0.50 16.86 -15.61
CA PRO A 644 -1.89 17.30 -15.60
C PRO A 644 -2.50 17.32 -17.02
N ALA A 645 -3.71 16.76 -17.16
CA ALA A 645 -4.41 16.73 -18.45
C ALA A 645 -4.82 18.16 -18.87
N ASP A 646 -4.69 18.47 -20.16
CA ASP A 646 -5.21 19.70 -20.74
C ASP A 646 -6.68 19.50 -21.10
N LEU A 647 -7.57 19.84 -20.16
CA LEU A 647 -9.00 19.60 -20.30
C LEU A 647 -9.62 20.38 -21.47
N VAL A 648 -9.08 21.54 -21.83
CA VAL A 648 -9.59 22.35 -22.95
C VAL A 648 -9.20 21.71 -24.27
N ALA A 649 -7.91 21.42 -24.45
CA ALA A 649 -7.44 20.75 -25.67
C ALA A 649 -8.04 19.34 -25.83
N LEU A 650 -8.26 18.63 -24.73
CA LEU A 650 -8.92 17.33 -24.72
C LEU A 650 -10.39 17.44 -25.17
N ALA A 651 -11.13 18.44 -24.68
CA ALA A 651 -12.51 18.69 -25.11
C ALA A 651 -12.58 19.04 -26.60
N ASP A 652 -11.69 19.91 -27.08
CA ASP A 652 -11.60 20.28 -28.50
C ASP A 652 -11.28 19.07 -29.39
N GLN A 653 -10.35 18.21 -28.95
CA GLN A 653 -10.02 16.98 -29.66
C GLN A 653 -11.19 15.98 -29.69
N ALA A 654 -11.94 15.85 -28.59
CA ALA A 654 -13.08 14.95 -28.49
C ALA A 654 -14.30 15.43 -29.29
N GLN A 655 -14.48 16.74 -29.42
CA GLN A 655 -15.59 17.36 -30.16
C GLN A 655 -15.29 17.60 -31.65
N ALA A 656 -14.05 17.32 -32.09
CA ALA A 656 -13.66 17.50 -33.48
C ALA A 656 -14.56 16.68 -34.43
N PRO A 657 -15.09 17.27 -35.51
CA PRO A 657 -16.00 16.58 -36.42
C PRO A 657 -15.27 15.48 -37.20
N GLY A 658 -16.02 14.42 -37.55
CA GLY A 658 -15.53 13.28 -38.32
C GLY A 658 -15.30 12.02 -37.48
N PRO A 659 -14.54 11.04 -38.01
CA PRO A 659 -14.24 9.82 -37.30
C PRO A 659 -13.32 10.07 -36.11
N SER A 660 -13.39 9.18 -35.11
CA SER A 660 -12.58 9.29 -33.90
C SER A 660 -11.08 9.30 -34.21
N ARG A 661 -10.38 10.29 -33.65
CA ARG A 661 -8.93 10.48 -33.79
C ARG A 661 -8.10 9.52 -32.92
N LEU A 662 -8.76 8.84 -31.97
CA LEU A 662 -8.11 7.91 -31.03
C LEU A 662 -8.04 6.49 -31.56
N VAL A 663 -8.83 6.19 -32.59
CA VAL A 663 -8.87 4.87 -33.21
C VAL A 663 -7.63 4.72 -34.11
N ASN A 664 -6.96 3.59 -33.99
CA ASN A 664 -5.94 3.21 -34.97
C ASN A 664 -6.63 2.57 -36.17
N ASN A 665 -6.84 3.32 -37.24
CA ASN A 665 -7.60 2.88 -38.40
C ASN A 665 -6.91 1.72 -39.15
N ALA A 666 -5.60 1.50 -38.94
CA ALA A 666 -4.90 0.35 -39.53
C ALA A 666 -5.27 -0.98 -38.86
N THR A 667 -5.65 -0.98 -37.58
CA THR A 667 -5.97 -2.18 -36.80
C THR A 667 -7.44 -2.30 -36.43
N GLN A 668 -8.21 -1.20 -36.41
CA GLN A 668 -9.57 -1.16 -35.87
C GLN A 668 -10.64 -0.81 -36.91
N THR A 669 -10.27 -0.28 -38.08
CA THR A 669 -11.24 -0.02 -39.14
C THR A 669 -11.39 -1.25 -40.03
N ALA A 670 -12.39 -2.08 -39.72
CA ALA A 670 -12.77 -3.20 -40.58
C ALA A 670 -13.85 -2.76 -41.58
N VAL A 671 -13.51 -2.72 -42.86
CA VAL A 671 -14.43 -2.40 -43.97
C VAL A 671 -14.29 -3.42 -45.09
N PRO A 672 -15.21 -3.50 -46.06
CA PRO A 672 -15.07 -4.42 -47.18
C PRO A 672 -13.72 -4.23 -47.91
N PRO A 673 -12.89 -5.28 -48.05
CA PRO A 673 -11.57 -5.19 -48.69
C PRO A 673 -11.65 -5.04 -50.22
N GLY A 674 -12.82 -5.33 -50.80
CA GLY A 674 -13.07 -5.30 -52.24
C GLY A 674 -12.07 -6.17 -53.00
N SER A 675 -11.66 -5.71 -54.18
CA SER A 675 -10.81 -6.51 -55.08
C SER A 675 -9.44 -6.90 -54.52
N THR A 676 -9.01 -6.38 -53.36
CA THR A 676 -7.81 -6.92 -52.67
C THR A 676 -8.02 -8.34 -52.15
N PHE A 677 -9.26 -8.78 -51.93
CA PHE A 677 -9.59 -10.14 -51.50
C PHE A 677 -9.50 -11.17 -52.65
N LYS A 678 -9.51 -10.73 -53.91
CA LYS A 678 -9.44 -11.64 -55.07
C LYS A 678 -8.18 -12.52 -55.08
N ILE A 679 -7.07 -12.04 -54.53
CA ILE A 679 -5.85 -12.86 -54.39
C ILE A 679 -6.03 -13.97 -53.33
N VAL A 680 -6.89 -13.77 -52.33
CA VAL A 680 -7.31 -14.81 -51.37
C VAL A 680 -8.15 -15.87 -52.09
N VAL A 681 -9.10 -15.45 -52.92
CA VAL A 681 -9.92 -16.37 -53.73
C VAL A 681 -9.09 -17.13 -54.76
N ALA A 682 -8.09 -16.48 -55.37
CA ALA A 682 -7.12 -17.15 -56.25
C ALA A 682 -6.25 -18.17 -55.48
N ALA A 683 -5.84 -17.85 -54.25
CA ALA A 683 -5.16 -18.80 -53.37
C ALA A 683 -6.09 -19.96 -52.96
N ALA A 684 -7.39 -19.72 -52.77
CA ALA A 684 -8.37 -20.77 -52.51
C ALA A 684 -8.44 -21.78 -53.67
N ASN A 685 -8.40 -21.32 -54.91
CA ASN A 685 -8.31 -22.20 -56.09
C ASN A 685 -6.96 -22.95 -56.18
N THR A 686 -5.92 -22.44 -55.54
CA THR A 686 -4.63 -23.14 -55.46
C THR A 686 -4.72 -24.36 -54.53
N GLN A 687 -5.37 -24.20 -53.38
CA GLN A 687 -5.61 -25.28 -52.43
C GLN A 687 -6.67 -26.26 -52.94
N TYR A 688 -7.76 -25.72 -53.48
CA TYR A 688 -8.92 -26.44 -54.01
C TYR A 688 -9.06 -26.18 -55.52
N PRO A 689 -8.32 -26.90 -56.37
CA PRO A 689 -8.29 -26.64 -57.81
C PRO A 689 -9.65 -26.97 -58.45
N VAL A 690 -10.45 -25.93 -58.69
CA VAL A 690 -11.74 -26.03 -59.40
C VAL A 690 -11.63 -25.47 -60.82
N LEU A 691 -10.63 -24.64 -61.09
CA LEU A 691 -10.35 -24.05 -62.40
C LEU A 691 -8.83 -23.99 -62.63
N ALA A 692 -8.32 -24.57 -63.71
CA ALA A 692 -6.88 -24.50 -63.99
C ALA A 692 -6.45 -23.04 -64.26
N PRO A 693 -5.28 -22.58 -63.77
CA PRO A 693 -4.84 -21.19 -63.91
C PRO A 693 -4.74 -20.68 -65.35
N GLU A 694 -4.46 -21.57 -66.30
CA GLU A 694 -4.29 -21.29 -67.72
C GLU A 694 -5.62 -21.28 -68.49
N THR A 695 -6.69 -21.81 -67.89
CA THR A 695 -8.01 -21.87 -68.51
C THR A 695 -8.55 -20.46 -68.74
N VAL A 696 -8.78 -20.12 -70.00
CA VAL A 696 -9.42 -18.88 -70.42
C VAL A 696 -10.93 -19.07 -70.35
N ILE A 697 -11.63 -18.19 -69.63
CA ILE A 697 -13.10 -18.18 -69.56
C ILE A 697 -13.66 -16.84 -70.05
N ASP A 698 -14.85 -16.88 -70.64
CA ASP A 698 -15.56 -15.67 -71.04
C ASP A 698 -15.99 -14.87 -69.81
N THR A 699 -15.71 -13.57 -69.79
CA THR A 699 -16.06 -12.68 -68.66
C THR A 699 -17.04 -11.59 -69.08
N GLY A 700 -16.70 -10.76 -70.07
CA GLY A 700 -17.61 -9.75 -70.59
C GLY A 700 -17.91 -8.61 -69.61
N ALA A 701 -19.05 -7.95 -69.81
CA ALA A 701 -19.47 -6.77 -69.02
C ALA A 701 -20.23 -7.12 -67.73
N SER A 702 -20.76 -8.33 -67.61
CA SER A 702 -21.59 -8.75 -66.48
C SER A 702 -21.76 -10.27 -66.42
N TYR A 703 -22.17 -10.75 -65.26
CA TYR A 703 -22.53 -12.14 -65.00
C TYR A 703 -23.96 -12.22 -64.45
N THR A 704 -24.83 -13.01 -65.07
CA THR A 704 -26.20 -13.21 -64.60
C THR A 704 -26.29 -14.55 -63.87
N TYR A 705 -26.65 -14.49 -62.58
CA TYR A 705 -26.87 -15.65 -61.74
C TYR A 705 -28.34 -15.64 -61.27
N GLY A 706 -29.11 -16.65 -61.70
CA GLY A 706 -30.56 -16.66 -61.52
C GLY A 706 -31.22 -15.44 -62.18
N SER A 707 -31.94 -14.64 -61.40
CA SER A 707 -32.62 -13.42 -61.86
C SER A 707 -31.81 -12.14 -61.66
N HIS A 708 -30.57 -12.21 -61.16
CA HIS A 708 -29.76 -11.05 -60.80
C HIS A 708 -28.50 -10.95 -61.66
N THR A 709 -28.15 -9.72 -62.04
CA THR A 709 -27.00 -9.44 -62.90
C THR A 709 -25.94 -8.66 -62.14
N PHE A 710 -24.76 -9.26 -61.98
CA PHE A 710 -23.59 -8.69 -61.33
C PHE A 710 -22.68 -8.06 -62.38
N ARG A 711 -22.36 -6.77 -62.23
CA ARG A 711 -21.58 -6.04 -63.24
C ARG A 711 -20.08 -6.24 -63.07
N ASN A 712 -19.37 -6.18 -64.18
CA ASN A 712 -17.94 -5.94 -64.20
C ASN A 712 -17.65 -4.44 -64.09
N TRP A 713 -16.45 -4.06 -63.65
CA TRP A 713 -16.06 -2.65 -63.54
C TRP A 713 -15.81 -2.01 -64.91
N LYS A 714 -15.50 -2.84 -65.92
CA LYS A 714 -15.55 -2.51 -67.35
C LYS A 714 -15.81 -3.78 -68.18
N PRO A 715 -16.27 -3.68 -69.43
CA PRO A 715 -16.31 -4.82 -70.34
C PRO A 715 -14.90 -5.40 -70.57
N MET A 716 -14.76 -6.72 -70.43
CA MET A 716 -13.50 -7.45 -70.59
C MET A 716 -13.62 -8.54 -71.66
N GLY A 717 -12.49 -8.90 -72.28
CA GLY A 717 -12.39 -10.09 -73.11
C GLY A 717 -12.21 -11.36 -72.27
N PRO A 718 -12.15 -12.54 -72.89
CA PRO A 718 -11.88 -13.79 -72.19
C PRO A 718 -10.54 -13.73 -71.45
N HIS A 719 -10.51 -14.18 -70.19
CA HIS A 719 -9.34 -14.10 -69.33
C HIS A 719 -9.03 -15.43 -68.65
N ASN A 720 -7.75 -15.71 -68.46
CA ASN A 720 -7.25 -16.72 -67.51
C ASN A 720 -6.98 -16.10 -66.13
N LEU A 721 -6.48 -16.89 -65.15
CA LEU A 721 -6.27 -16.41 -63.78
C LEU A 721 -5.29 -15.23 -63.72
N LEU A 722 -4.20 -15.29 -64.49
CA LEU A 722 -3.19 -14.22 -64.54
C LEU A 722 -3.82 -12.91 -65.02
N GLN A 723 -4.52 -12.94 -66.15
CA GLN A 723 -5.18 -11.77 -66.71
C GLN A 723 -6.31 -11.24 -65.82
N ALA A 724 -7.04 -12.15 -65.16
CA ALA A 724 -8.11 -11.79 -64.22
C ALA A 724 -7.57 -11.03 -63.00
N ILE A 725 -6.41 -11.42 -62.45
CA ILE A 725 -5.73 -10.66 -61.38
C ILE A 725 -5.17 -9.34 -61.93
N GLN A 726 -4.50 -9.38 -63.10
CA GLN A 726 -3.90 -8.21 -63.75
C GLN A 726 -4.91 -7.07 -63.97
N TRP A 727 -6.06 -7.41 -64.56
CA TRP A 727 -7.14 -6.46 -64.90
C TRP A 727 -8.25 -6.41 -63.86
N SER A 728 -8.11 -7.11 -62.74
CA SER A 728 -9.09 -7.13 -61.65
C SER A 728 -10.50 -7.50 -62.11
N ASP A 729 -10.65 -8.50 -62.97
CA ASP A 729 -11.91 -8.87 -63.62
C ASP A 729 -12.95 -9.40 -62.61
N ASN A 730 -14.06 -8.70 -62.39
CA ASN A 730 -15.06 -9.15 -61.42
C ASN A 730 -15.76 -10.44 -61.85
N VAL A 731 -16.07 -10.57 -63.15
CA VAL A 731 -16.87 -11.71 -63.64
C VAL A 731 -16.09 -13.01 -63.53
N TYR A 732 -14.78 -12.97 -63.80
CA TYR A 732 -13.92 -14.13 -63.54
C TYR A 732 -14.04 -14.60 -62.09
N PHE A 733 -13.97 -13.67 -61.13
CA PHE A 733 -14.02 -13.99 -59.70
C PHE A 733 -15.43 -14.31 -59.17
N TYR A 734 -16.50 -13.84 -59.81
CA TYR A 734 -17.86 -14.33 -59.54
C TYR A 734 -17.97 -15.82 -59.89
N LYS A 735 -17.53 -16.18 -61.11
CA LYS A 735 -17.54 -17.58 -61.57
C LYS A 735 -16.63 -18.47 -60.74
N LEU A 736 -15.43 -17.98 -60.39
CA LEU A 736 -14.51 -18.74 -59.53
C LEU A 736 -15.08 -18.92 -58.12
N GLY A 737 -15.67 -17.87 -57.53
CA GLY A 737 -16.30 -17.96 -56.21
C GLY A 737 -17.48 -18.93 -56.19
N GLU A 738 -18.29 -18.95 -57.24
CA GLU A 738 -19.36 -19.94 -57.42
C GLU A 738 -18.83 -21.37 -57.49
N LEU A 739 -17.78 -21.62 -58.28
CA LEU A 739 -17.16 -22.95 -58.39
C LEU A 739 -16.52 -23.43 -57.08
N LEU A 740 -15.91 -22.52 -56.31
CA LEU A 740 -15.30 -22.84 -55.03
C LEU A 740 -16.35 -23.11 -53.95
N GLY A 741 -17.40 -22.29 -53.91
CA GLY A 741 -18.32 -22.22 -52.78
C GLY A 741 -17.74 -21.43 -51.59
N PRO A 742 -18.59 -20.94 -50.67
CA PRO A 742 -18.17 -20.07 -49.57
C PRO A 742 -17.28 -20.77 -48.55
N GLU A 743 -17.45 -22.07 -48.31
CA GLU A 743 -16.70 -22.82 -47.30
C GLU A 743 -15.22 -22.95 -47.68
N LYS A 744 -14.92 -23.26 -48.94
CA LYS A 744 -13.54 -23.39 -49.43
C LYS A 744 -12.83 -22.03 -49.46
N MET A 745 -13.56 -20.97 -49.83
CA MET A 745 -13.04 -19.61 -49.75
C MET A 745 -12.77 -19.21 -48.30
N ALA A 746 -13.69 -19.51 -47.38
CA ALA A 746 -13.55 -19.18 -45.96
C ALA A 746 -12.41 -19.94 -45.28
N ASP A 747 -12.18 -21.22 -45.63
CA ASP A 747 -11.06 -22.00 -45.11
C ASP A 747 -9.71 -21.34 -45.42
N VAL A 748 -9.45 -21.03 -46.70
CA VAL A 748 -8.18 -20.39 -47.10
C VAL A 748 -8.09 -18.95 -46.60
N ALA A 749 -9.19 -18.20 -46.58
CA ALA A 749 -9.23 -16.87 -45.99
C ALA A 749 -8.88 -16.91 -44.49
N GLY A 750 -9.40 -17.89 -43.75
CA GLY A 750 -9.09 -18.11 -42.33
C GLY A 750 -7.63 -18.47 -42.09
N GLN A 751 -7.03 -19.31 -42.94
CA GLN A 751 -5.59 -19.64 -42.88
C GLN A 751 -4.71 -18.41 -43.13
N LEU A 752 -5.17 -17.47 -43.96
CA LEU A 752 -4.52 -16.18 -44.23
C LEU A 752 -4.84 -15.09 -43.17
N GLY A 753 -5.65 -15.42 -42.16
CA GLY A 753 -5.95 -14.53 -41.04
C GLY A 753 -7.11 -13.55 -41.26
N VAL A 754 -7.96 -13.77 -42.27
CA VAL A 754 -9.16 -12.95 -42.51
C VAL A 754 -10.20 -13.23 -41.41
N GLY A 755 -10.84 -12.18 -40.90
CA GLY A 755 -11.89 -12.32 -39.89
C GLY A 755 -11.37 -12.77 -38.52
N ARG A 756 -10.06 -12.62 -38.26
CA ARG A 756 -9.42 -12.94 -36.97
C ARG A 756 -8.39 -11.86 -36.61
N ARG A 757 -8.24 -11.60 -35.31
CA ARG A 757 -7.16 -10.75 -34.79
C ARG A 757 -5.80 -11.23 -35.30
N SER A 758 -4.95 -10.30 -35.75
CA SER A 758 -3.61 -10.60 -36.25
C SER A 758 -2.64 -10.94 -35.13
N GLY A 759 -2.91 -10.48 -33.90
CA GLY A 759 -2.03 -10.65 -32.76
C GLY A 759 -0.97 -9.55 -32.63
N ILE A 760 -1.17 -8.41 -33.30
CA ILE A 760 -0.32 -7.23 -33.14
C ILE A 760 -0.25 -6.82 -31.67
N ASP A 761 0.90 -6.33 -31.24
CA ASP A 761 1.18 -5.86 -29.89
C ASP A 761 0.59 -4.46 -29.61
N LEU A 762 -0.70 -4.32 -29.89
CA LEU A 762 -1.52 -3.18 -29.50
C LEU A 762 -2.80 -3.68 -28.81
N PRO A 763 -3.31 -2.96 -27.79
CA PRO A 763 -4.50 -3.40 -27.07
C PRO A 763 -5.78 -3.32 -27.92
N GLY A 764 -5.81 -2.45 -28.93
CA GLY A 764 -6.97 -2.23 -29.80
C GLY A 764 -6.80 -2.86 -31.17
N GLU A 765 -7.56 -3.91 -31.45
CA GLU A 765 -7.62 -4.60 -32.74
C GLU A 765 -9.03 -5.10 -33.03
N ALA A 766 -9.54 -4.81 -34.24
CA ALA A 766 -10.80 -5.35 -34.72
C ALA A 766 -10.58 -6.70 -35.41
N GLU A 767 -11.52 -7.63 -35.24
CA GLU A 767 -11.40 -8.98 -35.80
C GLU A 767 -11.78 -9.01 -37.30
N GLY A 768 -12.51 -8.00 -37.78
CA GLY A 768 -13.16 -8.03 -39.08
C GLY A 768 -14.34 -8.99 -39.10
N PHE A 769 -14.74 -9.43 -40.29
CA PHE A 769 -15.81 -10.39 -40.46
C PHE A 769 -15.56 -11.27 -41.69
N LEU A 770 -15.73 -12.58 -41.53
CA LEU A 770 -15.62 -13.55 -42.61
C LEU A 770 -16.87 -14.44 -42.59
N GLY A 771 -17.84 -14.12 -43.44
CA GLY A 771 -19.11 -14.80 -43.50
C GLY A 771 -19.03 -16.20 -44.10
N THR A 772 -19.75 -17.13 -43.50
CA THR A 772 -20.11 -18.45 -44.00
C THR A 772 -21.64 -18.63 -43.88
N PRO A 773 -22.25 -19.57 -44.61
CA PRO A 773 -23.68 -19.83 -44.45
C PRO A 773 -24.09 -20.11 -43.00
N GLU A 774 -23.25 -20.85 -42.27
CA GLU A 774 -23.46 -21.17 -40.85
C GLU A 774 -23.39 -19.93 -39.95
N ASN A 775 -22.31 -19.15 -40.03
CA ASN A 775 -22.12 -18.04 -39.09
C ASN A 775 -23.06 -16.86 -39.38
N VAL A 776 -23.42 -16.63 -40.65
CA VAL A 776 -24.41 -15.62 -41.05
C VAL A 776 -25.80 -16.03 -40.55
N GLY A 777 -26.15 -17.32 -40.65
CA GLY A 777 -27.37 -17.87 -40.07
C GLY A 777 -27.42 -17.71 -38.54
N SER A 778 -26.29 -17.92 -37.85
CA SER A 778 -26.21 -17.83 -36.38
C SER A 778 -26.49 -16.43 -35.82
N ILE A 779 -26.25 -15.37 -36.62
CA ILE A 779 -26.55 -13.98 -36.26
C ILE A 779 -27.93 -13.52 -36.78
N GLY A 780 -28.77 -14.45 -37.23
CA GLY A 780 -30.13 -14.19 -37.69
C GLY A 780 -30.24 -13.61 -39.11
N ALA A 781 -29.14 -13.63 -39.88
CA ALA A 781 -29.12 -13.19 -41.27
C ALA A 781 -29.25 -14.39 -42.23
N THR A 782 -29.78 -14.15 -43.43
CA THR A 782 -29.97 -15.20 -44.44
C THR A 782 -28.81 -15.22 -45.43
N TRP A 783 -28.20 -16.39 -45.65
CA TRP A 783 -27.22 -16.56 -46.73
C TRP A 783 -27.92 -16.77 -48.08
N TYR A 784 -27.87 -15.76 -48.93
CA TYR A 784 -28.33 -15.90 -50.32
C TYR A 784 -27.19 -16.42 -51.21
N PRO A 785 -27.46 -17.23 -52.25
CA PRO A 785 -26.41 -17.69 -53.18
C PRO A 785 -25.58 -16.56 -53.80
N GLY A 786 -26.18 -15.40 -54.06
CA GLY A 786 -25.45 -14.20 -54.53
C GLY A 786 -24.40 -13.67 -53.55
N SER A 787 -24.51 -13.99 -52.26
CA SER A 787 -23.51 -13.63 -51.24
C SER A 787 -22.16 -14.31 -51.53
N THR A 788 -22.18 -15.55 -52.06
CA THR A 788 -20.97 -16.26 -52.49
C THR A 788 -20.27 -15.52 -53.63
N LEU A 789 -21.02 -14.98 -54.60
CA LEU A 789 -20.46 -14.22 -55.71
C LEU A 789 -19.82 -12.91 -55.20
N LEU A 790 -20.52 -12.18 -54.31
CA LEU A 790 -19.98 -10.96 -53.69
C LEU A 790 -18.73 -11.25 -52.84
N MET A 791 -18.74 -12.34 -52.07
CA MET A 791 -17.57 -12.82 -51.34
C MET A 791 -16.38 -13.08 -52.27
N GLY A 792 -16.62 -13.63 -53.47
CA GLY A 792 -15.61 -13.85 -54.50
C GLY A 792 -14.83 -12.60 -54.93
N ILE A 793 -15.41 -11.41 -54.73
CA ILE A 793 -14.76 -10.12 -55.00
C ILE A 793 -14.44 -9.31 -53.74
N GLY A 794 -14.59 -9.89 -52.55
CA GLY A 794 -14.32 -9.22 -51.27
C GLY A 794 -15.38 -8.21 -50.84
N GLN A 795 -16.64 -8.41 -51.24
CA GLN A 795 -17.79 -7.61 -50.81
C GLN A 795 -18.87 -8.51 -50.18
N GLY A 796 -19.93 -7.89 -49.66
CA GLY A 796 -20.99 -8.59 -48.94
C GLY A 796 -20.55 -8.94 -47.53
N THR A 797 -20.45 -10.23 -47.21
CA THR A 797 -20.20 -10.74 -45.85
C THR A 797 -18.71 -10.84 -45.50
N VAL A 798 -17.88 -9.94 -46.03
CA VAL A 798 -16.44 -9.88 -45.73
C VAL A 798 -16.04 -8.46 -45.36
N SER A 799 -15.41 -8.28 -44.19
CA SER A 799 -14.75 -7.04 -43.79
C SER A 799 -13.38 -7.34 -43.19
N ALA A 800 -12.43 -6.46 -43.44
CA ALA A 800 -11.06 -6.65 -42.99
C ALA A 800 -10.38 -5.33 -42.68
N THR A 801 -9.38 -5.39 -41.79
CA THR A 801 -8.54 -4.24 -41.45
C THR A 801 -7.38 -4.10 -42.44
N PRO A 802 -6.81 -2.90 -42.61
CA PRO A 802 -5.62 -2.70 -43.43
C PRO A 802 -4.45 -3.61 -43.03
N LEU A 803 -4.31 -3.89 -41.73
CA LEU A 803 -3.31 -4.83 -41.24
C LEU A 803 -3.57 -6.27 -41.71
N GLN A 804 -4.82 -6.74 -41.69
CA GLN A 804 -5.15 -8.05 -42.25
C GLN A 804 -4.85 -8.10 -43.75
N VAL A 805 -5.13 -7.02 -44.49
CA VAL A 805 -4.82 -6.92 -45.94
C VAL A 805 -3.33 -7.06 -46.20
N ALA A 806 -2.48 -6.39 -45.41
CA ALA A 806 -1.03 -6.53 -45.48
C ALA A 806 -0.58 -7.96 -45.15
N ARG A 807 -1.23 -8.58 -44.16
CA ARG A 807 -0.90 -9.92 -43.68
C ARG A 807 -1.20 -11.03 -44.70
N TRP A 808 -2.36 -11.00 -45.38
CA TRP A 808 -2.60 -12.00 -46.44
C TRP A 808 -1.80 -11.70 -47.71
N THR A 809 -1.51 -10.43 -47.99
CA THR A 809 -0.68 -10.07 -49.15
C THR A 809 0.75 -10.58 -48.97
N SER A 810 1.34 -10.39 -47.78
CA SER A 810 2.63 -10.97 -47.42
C SER A 810 2.56 -12.50 -47.41
N GLY A 811 1.52 -13.10 -46.80
CA GLY A 811 1.34 -14.56 -46.77
C GLY A 811 1.28 -15.22 -48.14
N ILE A 812 0.59 -14.61 -49.11
CA ILE A 812 0.54 -15.10 -50.50
C ILE A 812 1.90 -14.92 -51.19
N ALA A 813 2.58 -13.80 -50.92
CA ALA A 813 3.88 -13.50 -51.53
C ALA A 813 4.99 -14.43 -51.02
N THR A 814 5.06 -14.68 -49.71
CA THR A 814 6.11 -15.51 -49.07
C THR A 814 5.74 -16.98 -49.03
N GLY A 815 4.44 -17.30 -48.94
CA GLY A 815 3.97 -18.65 -48.59
C GLY A 815 3.85 -18.89 -47.09
N ALA A 816 4.07 -17.87 -46.25
CA ALA A 816 4.03 -17.97 -44.80
C ALA A 816 3.30 -16.77 -44.17
N VAL A 817 2.38 -17.02 -43.23
CA VAL A 817 1.66 -15.97 -42.51
C VAL A 817 2.47 -15.54 -41.29
N VAL A 818 2.77 -14.24 -41.22
CA VAL A 818 3.53 -13.61 -40.12
C VAL A 818 2.60 -13.03 -39.07
N THR A 819 3.07 -12.86 -37.84
CA THR A 819 2.38 -12.07 -36.81
C THR A 819 2.97 -10.66 -36.80
N PRO A 820 2.17 -9.61 -37.06
CA PRO A 820 2.68 -8.25 -37.03
C PRO A 820 3.20 -7.85 -35.65
N GLN A 821 4.32 -7.14 -35.56
CA GLN A 821 4.92 -6.72 -34.30
C GLN A 821 5.58 -5.35 -34.41
N LEU A 822 5.28 -4.45 -33.48
CA LEU A 822 5.89 -3.12 -33.36
C LEU A 822 7.12 -3.13 -32.47
N ALA A 823 7.07 -3.79 -31.31
CA ALA A 823 8.18 -3.75 -30.36
C ALA A 823 9.23 -4.82 -30.66
N ALA A 824 10.49 -4.41 -30.80
CA ALA A 824 11.62 -5.27 -31.16
C ALA A 824 12.38 -5.79 -29.92
N ALA A 825 12.62 -4.91 -28.96
CA ALA A 825 13.41 -5.20 -27.77
C ALA A 825 13.09 -4.23 -26.63
N TYR A 826 13.50 -4.57 -25.42
CA TYR A 826 13.49 -3.65 -24.28
C TYR A 826 14.82 -3.66 -23.52
N GLY A 827 15.16 -2.56 -22.86
CA GLY A 827 16.38 -2.42 -22.05
C GLY A 827 17.11 -1.11 -22.32
N THR A 828 17.86 -0.64 -21.31
CA THR A 828 18.61 0.62 -21.35
C THR A 828 20.02 0.41 -21.91
N THR A 829 20.88 -0.33 -21.20
CA THR A 829 22.24 -0.68 -21.64
C THR A 829 22.30 -2.04 -22.33
N ASP A 830 21.76 -3.06 -21.68
CA ASP A 830 21.60 -4.40 -22.24
C ASP A 830 20.18 -4.57 -22.75
N THR A 831 20.02 -4.87 -24.04
CA THR A 831 18.69 -5.08 -24.64
C THR A 831 18.33 -6.54 -24.75
N VAL A 832 17.12 -6.85 -24.30
CA VAL A 832 16.49 -8.16 -24.42
C VAL A 832 15.49 -8.11 -25.58
N PRO A 833 15.65 -8.95 -26.62
CA PRO A 833 14.68 -9.05 -27.70
C PRO A 833 13.30 -9.46 -27.19
N ILE A 834 12.25 -8.86 -27.74
CA ILE A 834 10.87 -9.29 -27.48
C ILE A 834 10.58 -10.47 -28.42
N PRO A 835 10.18 -11.64 -27.92
CA PRO A 835 9.96 -12.82 -28.76
C PRO A 835 8.95 -12.57 -29.89
N THR A 836 9.37 -12.82 -31.13
CA THR A 836 8.49 -12.80 -32.32
C THR A 836 7.92 -14.18 -32.57
N ALA A 837 6.62 -14.27 -32.88
CA ALA A 837 6.01 -15.53 -33.28
C ALA A 837 6.60 -16.00 -34.62
N ALA A 838 6.96 -17.28 -34.71
CA ALA A 838 7.49 -17.84 -35.94
C ALA A 838 6.44 -17.78 -37.07
N PRO A 839 6.83 -17.47 -38.32
CA PRO A 839 5.93 -17.49 -39.47
C PRO A 839 5.29 -18.87 -39.65
N VAL A 840 3.99 -18.90 -39.92
CA VAL A 840 3.24 -20.14 -40.14
C VAL A 840 3.18 -20.44 -41.63
N LEU A 841 3.80 -21.55 -42.05
CA LEU A 841 3.79 -21.99 -43.45
C LEU A 841 2.37 -22.37 -43.91
N LEU A 842 2.00 -21.89 -45.10
CA LEU A 842 0.73 -22.24 -45.72
C LEU A 842 0.82 -23.65 -46.34
N PRO A 843 -0.19 -24.53 -46.16
CA PRO A 843 -0.19 -25.88 -46.77
C PRO A 843 -0.10 -25.91 -48.30
N PHE A 844 -0.39 -24.78 -48.95
CA PHE A 844 -0.37 -24.60 -50.40
C PHE A 844 0.72 -23.64 -50.88
N ALA A 845 1.71 -23.32 -50.03
CA ALA A 845 2.75 -22.33 -50.32
C ALA A 845 3.45 -22.55 -51.66
N GLU A 846 3.84 -23.78 -51.97
CA GLU A 846 4.57 -24.15 -53.20
C GLU A 846 3.75 -23.93 -54.48
N ARG A 847 2.42 -23.92 -54.38
CA ARG A 847 1.51 -23.81 -55.52
C ARG A 847 1.06 -22.37 -55.81
N LEU A 848 1.51 -21.38 -55.04
CA LEU A 848 1.10 -19.97 -55.18
C LEU A 848 1.70 -19.23 -56.40
N GLY A 849 2.57 -19.88 -57.19
CA GLY A 849 3.23 -19.31 -58.35
C GLY A 849 2.30 -18.56 -59.33
N PRO A 850 1.18 -19.16 -59.79
CA PRO A 850 0.23 -18.49 -60.68
C PRO A 850 -0.40 -17.23 -60.07
N VAL A 851 -0.69 -17.24 -58.76
CA VAL A 851 -1.24 -16.06 -58.05
C VAL A 851 -0.20 -14.94 -58.02
N ARG A 852 1.05 -15.27 -57.68
CA ARG A 852 2.18 -14.31 -57.69
C ARG A 852 2.44 -13.73 -59.08
N ALA A 853 2.33 -14.55 -60.13
CA ALA A 853 2.45 -14.10 -61.51
C ALA A 853 1.35 -13.09 -61.89
N GLY A 854 0.10 -13.34 -61.48
CA GLY A 854 -1.00 -12.39 -61.64
C GLY A 854 -0.77 -11.08 -60.88
N MET A 855 -0.28 -11.14 -59.65
CA MET A 855 0.08 -9.95 -58.85
C MET A 855 1.19 -9.14 -59.53
N ARG A 856 2.24 -9.80 -60.05
CA ARG A 856 3.30 -9.16 -60.84
C ARG A 856 2.73 -8.46 -62.07
N ALA A 857 1.90 -9.15 -62.85
CA ALA A 857 1.30 -8.59 -64.06
C ALA A 857 0.42 -7.36 -63.75
N SER A 858 -0.30 -7.39 -62.61
CA SER A 858 -1.06 -6.22 -62.13
C SER A 858 -0.16 -5.01 -61.89
N ALA A 859 0.99 -5.20 -61.24
CA ALA A 859 1.95 -4.14 -60.93
C ALA A 859 2.75 -3.64 -62.14
N SER A 860 3.00 -4.48 -63.13
CA SER A 860 3.83 -4.13 -64.30
C SER A 860 3.04 -3.51 -65.45
N ALA A 861 1.79 -3.93 -65.67
CA ALA A 861 1.01 -3.49 -66.84
C ALA A 861 -0.52 -3.49 -66.62
N GLY A 862 -0.99 -3.86 -65.42
CA GLY A 862 -2.41 -3.93 -65.09
C GLY A 862 -2.92 -2.74 -64.29
N THR A 863 -3.89 -2.98 -63.41
CA THR A 863 -4.52 -1.91 -62.60
C THR A 863 -3.56 -1.23 -61.61
N ALA A 864 -2.41 -1.86 -61.32
CA ALA A 864 -1.34 -1.33 -60.47
C ALA A 864 -0.09 -0.92 -61.27
N GLY A 865 -0.21 -0.73 -62.60
CA GLY A 865 0.90 -0.45 -63.53
C GLY A 865 1.78 0.75 -63.17
N GLN A 866 1.32 1.65 -62.29
CA GLN A 866 2.14 2.75 -61.77
C GLN A 866 3.35 2.32 -60.95
N LEU A 867 3.44 1.04 -60.57
CA LEU A 867 4.60 0.46 -59.88
C LEU A 867 5.65 -0.13 -60.84
N ALA A 868 5.39 -0.12 -62.15
CA ALA A 868 6.26 -0.72 -63.16
C ALA A 868 7.66 -0.10 -63.23
N ASP A 869 7.81 1.14 -62.79
CA ASP A 869 9.05 1.90 -62.79
C ASP A 869 9.84 1.78 -61.47
N LEU A 870 9.38 0.99 -60.50
CA LEU A 870 10.17 0.71 -59.30
C LEU A 870 11.48 -0.01 -59.66
N PRO A 871 12.58 0.21 -58.90
CA PRO A 871 13.86 -0.44 -59.17
C PRO A 871 13.83 -1.97 -59.04
N VAL A 872 12.81 -2.50 -58.35
CA VAL A 872 12.61 -3.91 -58.09
C VAL A 872 11.21 -4.32 -58.55
N PRO A 873 11.02 -5.56 -59.03
CA PRO A 873 9.70 -6.01 -59.50
C PRO A 873 8.73 -6.06 -58.32
N ALA A 874 7.61 -5.36 -58.42
CA ALA A 874 6.53 -5.42 -57.44
C ALA A 874 5.46 -6.44 -57.85
N GLY A 875 4.67 -6.89 -56.88
CA GLY A 875 3.41 -7.57 -57.08
C GLY A 875 2.33 -6.84 -56.30
N ALA A 876 1.17 -6.63 -56.91
CA ALA A 876 0.14 -5.80 -56.30
C ALA A 876 -1.28 -6.24 -56.61
N LYS A 877 -2.22 -5.74 -55.79
CA LYS A 877 -3.64 -5.81 -56.06
C LYS A 877 -4.31 -4.51 -55.62
N THR A 878 -4.97 -3.85 -56.56
CA THR A 878 -5.86 -2.72 -56.28
C THR A 878 -7.22 -3.20 -55.79
N GLY A 879 -7.90 -2.37 -55.01
CA GLY A 879 -9.27 -2.58 -54.57
C GLY A 879 -10.09 -1.30 -54.63
N THR A 880 -11.33 -1.44 -55.08
CA THR A 880 -12.40 -0.48 -54.87
C THR A 880 -13.53 -1.26 -54.23
N ALA A 881 -14.01 -0.80 -53.08
CA ALA A 881 -15.05 -1.50 -52.33
C ALA A 881 -16.24 -0.56 -52.10
N GLU A 882 -17.44 -1.07 -52.37
CA GLU A 882 -18.68 -0.35 -52.09
C GLU A 882 -18.98 -0.45 -50.59
N ASP A 883 -19.18 0.70 -49.97
CA ASP A 883 -19.46 0.88 -48.55
C ASP A 883 -20.45 2.05 -48.40
N PRO A 884 -21.75 1.76 -48.23
CA PRO A 884 -22.77 2.80 -48.07
C PRO A 884 -22.57 3.70 -46.84
N SER A 885 -21.73 3.29 -45.88
CA SER A 885 -21.41 4.09 -44.69
C SER A 885 -20.24 5.06 -44.92
N ALA A 886 -19.50 4.91 -46.02
CA ALA A 886 -18.39 5.77 -46.39
C ALA A 886 -18.90 7.08 -47.04
N PRO A 887 -18.15 8.19 -46.92
CA PRO A 887 -18.53 9.46 -47.52
C PRO A 887 -18.41 9.43 -49.06
N GLY A 888 -18.95 10.47 -49.70
CA GLY A 888 -18.91 10.63 -51.15
C GLY A 888 -19.81 9.62 -51.86
N GLU A 889 -19.27 8.92 -52.85
CA GLU A 889 -19.99 7.88 -53.61
C GLU A 889 -20.04 6.52 -52.88
N GLY A 890 -19.59 6.45 -51.62
CA GLY A 890 -19.55 5.21 -50.85
C GLY A 890 -18.50 4.23 -51.38
N LEU A 891 -17.36 4.74 -51.87
CA LEU A 891 -16.29 3.91 -52.45
C LEU A 891 -14.99 4.03 -51.65
N ASN A 892 -14.50 2.90 -51.14
CA ASN A 892 -13.24 2.80 -50.40
C ASN A 892 -12.09 2.44 -51.34
N ALA A 893 -11.05 3.26 -51.33
CA ALA A 893 -9.86 3.08 -52.14
C ALA A 893 -8.84 2.21 -51.40
N TRP A 894 -8.58 1.03 -51.94
CA TRP A 894 -7.63 0.06 -51.41
C TRP A 894 -6.48 -0.18 -52.38
N PHE A 895 -5.27 -0.34 -51.84
CA PHE A 895 -4.12 -0.79 -52.62
C PHE A 895 -3.19 -1.59 -51.72
N SER A 896 -2.83 -2.80 -52.14
CA SER A 896 -1.84 -3.62 -51.44
C SER A 896 -0.75 -4.09 -52.41
N ALA A 897 0.51 -3.95 -52.00
CA ALA A 897 1.66 -4.33 -52.80
C ALA A 897 2.75 -4.97 -51.96
N VAL A 898 3.53 -5.83 -52.59
CA VAL A 898 4.73 -6.45 -52.03
C VAL A 898 5.88 -6.26 -53.01
N ALA A 899 7.06 -5.96 -52.49
CA ALA A 899 8.25 -5.78 -53.30
C ALA A 899 9.52 -6.22 -52.55
N PRO A 900 10.48 -6.84 -53.25
CA PRO A 900 10.36 -7.47 -54.57
C PRO A 900 9.40 -8.68 -54.54
N ILE A 901 8.61 -8.94 -55.58
CA ILE A 901 7.70 -10.10 -55.59
C ILE A 901 8.43 -11.46 -55.70
N ASP A 902 9.64 -11.49 -56.25
CA ASP A 902 10.47 -12.71 -56.35
C ASP A 902 11.17 -13.08 -55.03
N ALA A 903 11.45 -12.09 -54.20
CA ALA A 903 12.07 -12.23 -52.89
C ALA A 903 11.38 -11.25 -51.93
N PRO A 904 10.15 -11.54 -51.48
CA PRO A 904 9.32 -10.60 -50.73
C PRO A 904 10.04 -10.06 -49.49
N GLU A 905 10.21 -8.74 -49.46
CA GLU A 905 10.87 -8.04 -48.35
C GLU A 905 9.89 -7.13 -47.63
N ILE A 906 9.20 -6.25 -48.35
CA ILE A 906 8.26 -5.29 -47.77
C ILE A 906 6.87 -5.42 -48.36
N VAL A 907 5.84 -5.38 -47.52
CA VAL A 907 4.44 -5.23 -47.92
C VAL A 907 3.93 -3.85 -47.50
N VAL A 908 3.20 -3.20 -48.39
CA VAL A 908 2.55 -1.92 -48.16
C VAL A 908 1.06 -2.04 -48.49
N SER A 909 0.19 -1.73 -47.53
CA SER A 909 -1.26 -1.73 -47.72
C SER A 909 -1.86 -0.41 -47.28
N VAL A 910 -2.68 0.19 -48.13
CA VAL A 910 -3.30 1.50 -47.91
C VAL A 910 -4.81 1.41 -48.11
N LEU A 911 -5.54 2.05 -47.19
CA LEU A 911 -6.97 2.33 -47.26
C LEU A 911 -7.18 3.85 -47.20
N VAL A 912 -8.04 4.36 -48.08
CA VAL A 912 -8.68 5.68 -47.93
C VAL A 912 -10.19 5.47 -48.03
N ARG A 913 -10.90 5.68 -46.91
CA ARG A 913 -12.35 5.48 -46.84
C ARG A 913 -13.08 6.65 -47.50
N GLY A 914 -14.02 6.33 -48.40
CA GLY A 914 -14.59 7.34 -49.32
C GLY A 914 -13.56 7.91 -50.30
N GLY A 915 -12.43 7.21 -50.51
CA GLY A 915 -11.34 7.64 -51.38
C GLY A 915 -11.58 7.41 -52.88
N GLY A 916 -12.70 6.79 -53.27
CA GLY A 916 -12.97 6.44 -54.66
C GLY A 916 -12.17 5.22 -55.11
N PHE A 917 -11.42 5.35 -56.21
CA PHE A 917 -10.73 4.23 -56.83
C PHE A 917 -9.34 3.97 -56.24
N GLY A 918 -9.06 2.71 -55.90
CA GLY A 918 -7.78 2.30 -55.29
C GLY A 918 -6.52 2.71 -56.06
N SER A 919 -6.53 2.59 -57.40
CA SER A 919 -5.38 2.96 -58.24
C SER A 919 -5.09 4.46 -58.23
N ALA A 920 -6.12 5.30 -58.13
CA ALA A 920 -6.02 6.76 -58.20
C ALA A 920 -5.64 7.39 -56.86
N THR A 921 -6.15 6.85 -55.75
CA THR A 921 -6.02 7.49 -54.43
C THR A 921 -5.03 6.77 -53.52
N ALA A 922 -5.22 5.47 -53.27
CA ALA A 922 -4.34 4.68 -52.38
C ALA A 922 -3.01 4.32 -53.07
N GLY A 923 -3.04 4.16 -54.39
CA GLY A 923 -1.90 3.75 -55.20
C GLY A 923 -0.70 4.70 -55.20
N PRO A 924 -0.89 6.03 -55.36
CA PRO A 924 0.20 6.99 -55.23
C PRO A 924 0.88 6.96 -53.85
N VAL A 925 0.12 6.72 -52.78
CA VAL A 925 0.67 6.55 -51.42
C VAL A 925 1.56 5.32 -51.35
N VAL A 926 1.09 4.17 -51.85
CA VAL A 926 1.87 2.93 -51.91
C VAL A 926 3.15 3.12 -52.72
N LYS A 927 3.06 3.75 -53.90
CA LYS A 927 4.23 4.03 -54.75
C LYS A 927 5.27 4.85 -54.00
N LYS A 928 4.86 5.97 -53.39
CA LYS A 928 5.75 6.87 -52.65
C LYS A 928 6.49 6.16 -51.52
N LEU A 929 5.81 5.27 -50.80
CA LEU A 929 6.41 4.48 -49.71
C LEU A 929 7.41 3.44 -50.23
N LEU A 930 7.08 2.76 -51.33
CA LEU A 930 8.00 1.82 -51.97
C LEU A 930 9.22 2.52 -52.58
N GLU A 931 9.07 3.70 -53.18
CA GLU A 931 10.18 4.52 -53.67
C GLU A 931 11.10 4.99 -52.54
N ARG A 932 10.53 5.29 -51.35
CA ARG A 932 11.33 5.65 -50.17
C ARG A 932 12.16 4.47 -49.65
N TYR A 933 11.59 3.26 -49.72
CA TYR A 933 12.25 2.03 -49.28
C TYR A 933 13.29 1.54 -50.29
N PHE A 934 12.99 1.64 -51.59
CA PHE A 934 13.87 1.30 -52.71
C PHE A 934 14.27 2.56 -53.49
N PRO A 935 15.19 3.40 -52.96
CA PRO A 935 15.59 4.62 -53.64
C PRO A 935 16.32 4.30 -54.95
N ARG A 936 16.03 5.06 -56.01
CA ARG A 936 16.81 5.01 -57.26
C ARG A 936 18.21 5.59 -57.04
N PRO A 937 19.26 5.03 -57.69
CA PRO A 937 20.56 5.69 -57.73
C PRO A 937 20.43 7.09 -58.34
N PRO A 938 21.11 8.12 -57.79
CA PRO A 938 21.08 9.46 -58.36
C PRO A 938 21.63 9.42 -59.80
N GLY A 939 20.82 9.88 -60.78
CA GLY A 939 21.24 10.06 -62.19
C GLY A 939 20.47 9.24 -63.23
N VAL A 940 19.60 8.30 -62.84
CA VAL A 940 18.79 7.53 -63.81
C VAL A 940 17.44 8.21 -64.02
N VAL A 941 17.31 8.98 -65.11
CA VAL A 941 16.04 9.56 -65.56
C VAL A 941 15.18 8.45 -66.17
N PRO A 942 13.89 8.30 -65.80
CA PRO A 942 13.03 7.28 -66.39
C PRO A 942 12.78 7.60 -67.87
N THR A 943 13.10 6.65 -68.75
CA THR A 943 12.58 6.65 -70.14
C THR A 943 11.09 6.39 -70.09
N ARG A 944 10.31 7.36 -70.61
CA ARG A 944 8.84 7.33 -70.64
C ARG A 944 8.28 6.17 -71.43
#